data_AF-A0A6M1N606-F1
#
_entry.id   AF-A0A6M1N606-F1
#
_cell.length_a   1.000
_cell.length_b   1.000
_cell.length_c   1.000
_cell.angle_alpha   90.00
_cell.angle_beta   90.00
_cell.angle_gamma   90.00
#
_symmetry.space_group_name_H-M   'P 1'
#
loop_
_entity.id
_entity.type
_entity.pdbx_description
1 polymer ?
#
loop_
_entity_poly.entity_id
_entity_poly.type
_entity_poly.pdbx_seq_one_letter_code
_entity_poly.pdbx_strand_id
1 'polypeptide(L)'
;MQKKSEKGITRRESLQWGAGMLAGLVFPFSVQGRAVPWLDMDSEENRVSDPEDIERKQKELPTDWVRDLVVVSMPAAAVGGKMAGVYTAAENGIVPWKQAIIRWLTSRSVRGNGGVLIRQEGPESGAGLTAVVDPHADYTFEVLIHVPGGSYFGTKQEDSMQVWIAVLDITDKVIAQKQVDIVRGDWTKGSIAFSSAETREVRCVVYAKSVKQFPCLYYADEFNLQRDDYVWWNPQNYFNASRTVDKIADNRSLLLEELRPDAVAGHNAVYLNWDRFFADKGVFVGGGNWEQEYNHVSIDDPRLADFEDNGIARDIDGQKIGTSLLWPGYQMCHNAPAYRRYYIDRVTRISPDISLFTQDNINMPSFQGWGKGCFCTWCKKEFCQWLDKNKTSDIVKRTGIKDFKSFDILSYVGDVKAEIQHQGESFVLRNPVLKVYLLFQYVSQAHLWKDAVDKIKSNANHPIAVMGNQYGNNGEKPFSVALSQIGDVVCTESNIGTNATFAHFDRIKALLLVKLGYASGEFRRPVWLQYSALFHSPVAAKSRLRFISAQSLANNGTPFTWATAPGQSGWFFDTEAAICRFMQDHRHLFSRCDGYANVGLIYSLPTQMWKRSAAFELSPEKYQKWFYAFAMALEEMHVAYEVNCWWHPLLGSDQLSMERLSRYKLLILPGADCFTKEQLAMLKKFKERGGHIITLSMPKLYDENVEPISSSVLNSGKQLTKLSPDILADYDRFYTTFQPLVTKLLEDHHLIQTDAPKEVWASLQLDEGKKVLSLHLVNGNIDEKQDVFHPVKESTWHIQLPDGVVVERAKIVRLEAPDDIRIVPVQATKGRVRITVPYIEGYTIVSFYAGEALKNAEERSKGRRANLMNTVKTS
;
A
#
# COMPACT_ATOMS: atom_id res chain seq x y z
N MET A 1 -58.48 -4.78 -20.57
CA MET A 1 -57.23 -5.05 -19.82
C MET A 1 -56.90 -6.54 -19.65
N GLN A 2 -57.86 -7.46 -19.44
CA GLN A 2 -57.55 -8.89 -19.18
C GLN A 2 -56.86 -9.71 -20.32
N LYS A 3 -56.73 -9.22 -21.55
CA LYS A 3 -56.18 -9.97 -22.71
C LYS A 3 -54.66 -9.78 -22.97
N LYS A 4 -53.87 -9.38 -21.97
CA LYS A 4 -52.40 -9.19 -22.11
C LYS A 4 -51.58 -9.77 -20.94
N SER A 5 -52.15 -10.64 -20.11
CA SER A 5 -51.54 -11.13 -18.86
C SER A 5 -50.38 -12.12 -19.01
N GLU A 6 -50.15 -12.70 -20.18
CA GLU A 6 -49.23 -13.85 -20.36
C GLU A 6 -47.77 -13.48 -20.67
N LYS A 7 -47.46 -12.22 -21.00
CA LYS A 7 -46.08 -11.75 -21.25
C LYS A 7 -45.52 -10.80 -20.18
N GLY A 8 -46.33 -10.49 -19.17
CA GLY A 8 -46.09 -9.36 -18.28
C GLY A 8 -46.29 -8.01 -18.99
N ILE A 9 -46.34 -6.93 -18.20
CA ILE A 9 -46.29 -5.56 -18.70
C ILE A 9 -44.89 -5.04 -18.37
N THR A 10 -44.16 -4.56 -19.36
CA THR A 10 -42.82 -4.00 -19.11
C THR A 10 -42.91 -2.73 -18.25
N ARG A 11 -41.83 -2.40 -17.52
CA ARG A 11 -41.76 -1.19 -16.69
C ARG A 11 -42.11 0.09 -17.47
N ARG A 12 -41.65 0.20 -18.72
CA ARG A 12 -41.91 1.35 -19.60
C ARG A 12 -43.36 1.40 -20.09
N GLU A 13 -43.97 0.26 -20.45
CA GLU A 13 -45.42 0.18 -20.72
C GLU A 13 -46.23 0.57 -19.46
N SER A 14 -45.87 0.09 -18.27
CA SER A 14 -46.59 0.40 -17.03
C SER A 14 -46.63 1.92 -16.72
N LEU A 15 -45.54 2.64 -17.03
CA LEU A 15 -45.48 4.10 -16.90
C LEU A 15 -46.39 4.81 -17.93
N GLN A 16 -46.32 4.41 -19.21
CA GLN A 16 -47.18 4.95 -20.28
C GLN A 16 -48.68 4.76 -19.95
N TRP A 17 -49.06 3.59 -19.41
CA TRP A 17 -50.45 3.30 -19.06
C TRP A 17 -50.88 3.97 -17.74
N GLY A 18 -49.98 4.09 -16.76
CA GLY A 18 -50.23 4.79 -15.49
C GLY A 18 -50.52 6.28 -15.67
N ALA A 19 -49.84 6.94 -16.62
CA ALA A 19 -50.11 8.33 -17.01
C ALA A 19 -51.58 8.54 -17.44
N GLY A 20 -52.11 7.63 -18.27
CA GLY A 20 -53.49 7.68 -18.75
C GLY A 20 -54.54 7.45 -17.66
N MET A 21 -54.23 6.70 -16.60
CA MET A 21 -55.16 6.49 -15.48
C MET A 21 -55.15 7.62 -14.46
N LEU A 22 -53.99 8.22 -14.17
CA LEU A 22 -53.90 9.37 -13.24
C LEU A 22 -54.62 10.61 -13.78
N ALA A 23 -54.58 10.84 -15.11
CA ALA A 23 -55.34 11.92 -15.74
C ALA A 23 -56.88 11.70 -15.72
N GLY A 24 -57.35 10.49 -15.38
CA GLY A 24 -58.78 10.19 -15.21
C GLY A 24 -59.37 10.63 -13.87
N LEU A 25 -58.54 11.06 -12.90
CA LEU A 25 -58.97 11.54 -11.58
C LEU A 25 -58.68 13.05 -11.41
N VAL A 26 -59.34 13.86 -12.23
CA VAL A 26 -59.32 15.33 -12.09
C VAL A 26 -60.09 15.74 -10.84
N PHE A 27 -59.44 16.49 -9.94
CA PHE A 27 -60.08 17.12 -8.78
C PHE A 27 -60.95 18.32 -9.23
N PRO A 28 -62.27 18.33 -8.98
CA PRO A 28 -63.14 19.43 -9.37
C PRO A 28 -63.22 20.51 -8.28
N PHE A 29 -62.09 21.20 -8.01
CA PHE A 29 -62.08 22.35 -7.10
C PHE A 29 -61.34 23.55 -7.68
N SER A 30 -62.12 24.46 -8.26
CA SER A 30 -61.71 25.83 -8.54
C SER A 30 -61.58 26.62 -7.23
N VAL A 31 -60.35 26.80 -6.74
CA VAL A 31 -60.07 27.74 -5.65
C VAL A 31 -59.46 29.01 -6.26
N GLN A 32 -60.09 30.15 -6.00
CA GLN A 32 -59.57 31.46 -6.40
C GLN A 32 -58.35 31.83 -5.54
N GLY A 33 -57.16 31.41 -5.96
CA GLY A 33 -55.90 31.91 -5.42
C GLY A 33 -55.76 33.40 -5.73
N ARG A 34 -55.59 34.24 -4.70
CA ARG A 34 -55.30 35.67 -4.86
C ARG A 34 -53.96 35.85 -5.57
N ALA A 35 -53.86 36.87 -6.43
CA ALA A 35 -52.56 37.37 -6.87
C ALA A 35 -51.77 37.85 -5.64
N VAL A 36 -50.59 37.28 -5.44
CA VAL A 36 -49.56 37.86 -4.57
C VAL A 36 -48.88 38.96 -5.40
N PRO A 37 -48.74 40.20 -4.90
CA PRO A 37 -48.00 41.23 -5.62
C PRO A 37 -46.54 40.80 -5.77
N TRP A 38 -45.98 41.01 -6.95
CA TRP A 38 -44.54 40.89 -7.14
C TRP A 38 -43.85 41.95 -6.28
N LEU A 39 -42.83 41.52 -5.54
CA LEU A 39 -41.82 42.42 -4.99
C LEU A 39 -40.73 42.55 -6.04
N ASP A 40 -40.48 43.78 -6.52
CA ASP A 40 -39.24 44.08 -7.23
C ASP A 40 -38.07 43.81 -6.28
N MET A 41 -37.10 43.01 -6.75
CA MET A 41 -35.81 42.84 -6.09
C MET A 41 -34.67 43.30 -7.01
N ASP A 42 -34.85 44.49 -7.60
CA ASP A 42 -33.73 45.30 -8.07
C ASP A 42 -33.00 45.88 -6.85
N SER A 43 -32.07 45.11 -6.30
CA SER A 43 -31.12 45.55 -5.29
C SER A 43 -29.70 45.11 -5.70
N GLU A 44 -28.93 46.04 -6.26
CA GLU A 44 -27.51 45.85 -6.65
C GLU A 44 -26.59 45.68 -5.42
N GLU A 45 -26.71 44.59 -4.67
CA GLU A 45 -25.82 44.37 -3.51
C GLU A 45 -25.41 42.90 -3.32
N ASN A 46 -24.86 42.32 -4.40
CA ASN A 46 -24.04 41.10 -4.35
C ASN A 46 -22.92 41.15 -5.40
N ARG A 47 -22.02 42.13 -5.28
CA ARG A 47 -20.68 41.98 -5.84
C ARG A 47 -19.95 40.92 -5.03
N VAL A 48 -19.90 39.71 -5.57
CA VAL A 48 -18.88 38.72 -5.17
C VAL A 48 -17.53 39.42 -5.26
N SER A 49 -16.80 39.48 -4.15
CA SER A 49 -15.43 39.98 -4.14
C SER A 49 -14.60 39.18 -5.13
N ASP A 50 -13.75 39.85 -5.91
CA ASP A 50 -12.73 39.14 -6.69
C ASP A 50 -11.99 38.13 -5.79
N PRO A 51 -11.73 36.91 -6.27
CA PRO A 51 -10.88 35.99 -5.55
C PRO A 51 -9.46 36.57 -5.55
N GLU A 52 -9.10 37.29 -4.48
CA GLU A 52 -7.70 37.56 -4.20
C GLU A 52 -6.96 36.22 -4.16
N ASP A 53 -5.96 36.06 -5.02
CA ASP A 53 -5.02 34.94 -5.00
C ASP A 53 -4.19 35.00 -3.72
N ILE A 54 -4.80 34.58 -2.61
CA ILE A 54 -4.10 34.29 -1.36
C ILE A 54 -3.20 33.10 -1.66
N GLU A 55 -1.93 33.38 -1.97
CA GLU A 55 -0.83 32.40 -1.97
C GLU A 55 -0.84 31.67 -0.61
N ARG A 56 -1.59 30.56 -0.53
CA ARG A 56 -1.55 29.64 0.60
C ARG A 56 -0.21 28.93 0.58
N LYS A 57 0.81 29.59 1.12
CA LYS A 57 2.14 29.02 1.36
C LYS A 57 1.96 27.81 2.26
N GLN A 58 1.94 26.64 1.63
CA GLN A 58 1.79 25.36 2.32
C GLN A 58 2.88 25.26 3.39
N LYS A 59 2.49 24.85 4.60
CA LYS A 59 3.47 24.60 5.65
C LYS A 59 4.25 23.35 5.29
N GLU A 60 5.56 23.51 5.09
CA GLU A 60 6.46 22.38 4.84
C GLU A 60 6.33 21.34 5.96
N LEU A 61 6.19 20.07 5.58
CA LEU A 61 6.25 18.96 6.53
C LEU A 61 7.71 18.70 6.94
N PRO A 62 7.98 18.29 8.19
CA PRO A 62 9.31 17.80 8.58
C PRO A 62 9.77 16.69 7.62
N THR A 63 11.04 16.68 7.22
CA THR A 63 11.55 15.77 6.17
C THR A 63 11.41 14.27 6.50
N ASP A 64 11.17 13.91 7.76
CA ASP A 64 10.92 12.55 8.23
C ASP A 64 9.52 12.34 8.83
N TRP A 65 8.54 13.17 8.45
CA TRP A 65 7.14 13.13 8.95
C TRP A 65 6.48 11.75 8.88
N VAL A 66 6.85 10.92 7.90
CA VAL A 66 6.38 9.53 7.77
C VAL A 66 6.72 8.63 8.96
N ARG A 67 7.77 8.96 9.74
CA ARG A 67 8.12 8.26 11.00
C ARG A 67 7.15 8.57 12.15
N ASP A 68 6.27 9.56 11.95
CA ASP A 68 5.17 9.91 12.82
C ASP A 68 3.80 9.58 12.19
N LEU A 69 3.76 8.64 11.23
CA LEU A 69 2.56 7.87 10.92
C LEU A 69 2.72 6.49 11.57
N VAL A 70 1.83 6.13 12.49
CA VAL A 70 1.82 4.80 13.13
C VAL A 70 0.52 4.05 12.87
N VAL A 71 -0.59 4.74 12.56
CA VAL A 71 -1.81 4.06 12.08
C VAL A 71 -2.05 4.43 10.62
N VAL A 72 -1.76 3.48 9.74
CA VAL A 72 -2.04 3.56 8.30
C VAL A 72 -3.03 2.46 7.94
N SER A 73 -4.23 2.86 7.52
CA SER A 73 -5.30 1.94 7.16
C SER A 73 -5.56 1.95 5.65
N MET A 74 -5.73 0.77 5.05
CA MET A 74 -6.12 0.61 3.66
C MET A 74 -7.62 0.30 3.58
N PRO A 75 -8.50 1.24 3.17
CA PRO A 75 -9.94 0.99 3.13
C PRO A 75 -10.29 0.00 2.01
N ALA A 76 -10.36 -1.28 2.34
CA ALA A 76 -10.59 -2.39 1.42
C ALA A 76 -12.11 -2.60 1.22
N ALA A 77 -12.65 -2.11 0.11
CA ALA A 77 -14.07 -2.21 -0.24
C ALA A 77 -15.06 -1.70 0.84
N ALA A 78 -14.63 -0.74 1.67
CA ALA A 78 -15.44 -0.16 2.75
C ALA A 78 -16.71 0.58 2.25
N VAL A 79 -16.76 0.93 0.97
CA VAL A 79 -17.92 1.50 0.28
C VAL A 79 -18.14 0.72 -1.02
N GLY A 80 -18.77 -0.45 -0.90
CA GLY A 80 -19.04 -1.35 -2.02
C GLY A 80 -20.13 -0.83 -2.95
N GLY A 81 -19.75 -0.53 -4.19
CA GLY A 81 -20.69 -0.14 -5.24
C GLY A 81 -20.04 -0.19 -6.63
N LYS A 82 -20.87 -0.24 -7.68
CA LYS A 82 -20.44 -0.23 -9.11
C LYS A 82 -19.79 1.09 -9.58
N MET A 83 -19.53 2.00 -8.65
CA MET A 83 -19.52 3.45 -8.85
C MET A 83 -18.44 4.13 -7.99
N ALA A 84 -17.27 3.51 -7.81
CA ALA A 84 -16.23 4.02 -6.89
C ALA A 84 -15.73 5.45 -7.24
N GLY A 85 -15.92 5.91 -8.48
CA GLY A 85 -15.72 7.30 -8.93
C GLY A 85 -16.97 8.00 -9.47
N VAL A 86 -18.13 7.59 -8.97
CA VAL A 86 -19.39 8.35 -9.04
C VAL A 86 -20.13 8.14 -7.71
N TYR A 87 -20.02 9.08 -6.77
CA TYR A 87 -20.92 9.09 -5.61
C TYR A 87 -22.34 9.44 -6.06
N THR A 88 -23.03 8.51 -6.72
CA THR A 88 -24.45 8.65 -7.03
C THR A 88 -25.22 8.77 -5.73
N ALA A 89 -26.30 9.55 -5.76
CA ALA A 89 -27.32 9.59 -4.72
C ALA A 89 -28.11 8.27 -4.58
N ALA A 90 -27.45 7.12 -4.55
CA ALA A 90 -28.06 5.81 -4.26
C ALA A 90 -28.77 5.81 -2.89
N GLU A 91 -28.37 6.68 -1.97
CA GLU A 91 -29.04 6.90 -0.67
C GLU A 91 -30.16 7.97 -0.72
N ASN A 92 -30.15 8.93 -1.66
CA ASN A 92 -31.05 10.09 -1.69
C ASN A 92 -31.97 10.21 -2.95
N GLY A 93 -31.80 9.38 -3.95
CA GLY A 93 -32.65 9.34 -5.16
C GLY A 93 -32.45 10.54 -6.11
N ILE A 94 -33.48 10.80 -6.91
CA ILE A 94 -33.51 11.94 -7.84
C ILE A 94 -33.96 13.17 -7.04
N VAL A 95 -33.12 14.21 -7.00
CA VAL A 95 -33.36 15.43 -6.23
C VAL A 95 -33.99 16.52 -7.10
N PRO A 96 -34.90 17.36 -6.56
CA PRO A 96 -35.40 18.53 -7.28
C PRO A 96 -34.28 19.54 -7.54
N TRP A 97 -34.08 19.93 -8.79
CA TRP A 97 -33.33 21.13 -9.12
C TRP A 97 -34.27 22.32 -8.98
N LYS A 98 -34.05 23.16 -7.94
CA LYS A 98 -34.70 24.45 -7.62
C LYS A 98 -36.20 24.56 -8.00
N GLN A 99 -37.15 24.38 -7.09
CA GLN A 99 -38.61 24.57 -7.38
C GLN A 99 -39.19 23.59 -8.44
N ALA A 100 -39.07 22.28 -8.17
CA ALA A 100 -39.76 21.25 -8.94
C ALA A 100 -40.48 20.26 -7.99
N ILE A 101 -41.68 19.82 -8.38
CA ILE A 101 -42.45 18.81 -7.65
C ILE A 101 -42.21 17.44 -8.28
N ILE A 102 -41.49 16.60 -7.55
CA ILE A 102 -41.21 15.21 -7.90
C ILE A 102 -42.34 14.29 -7.41
N ARG A 103 -42.84 13.42 -8.29
CA ARG A 103 -43.75 12.31 -7.93
C ARG A 103 -43.16 10.97 -8.34
N TRP A 104 -42.88 10.13 -7.34
CA TRP A 104 -42.43 8.74 -7.50
C TRP A 104 -43.61 7.83 -7.88
N LEU A 105 -43.43 7.02 -8.93
CA LEU A 105 -44.42 6.01 -9.35
C LEU A 105 -43.98 4.62 -8.88
N THR A 106 -44.31 4.29 -7.64
CA THR A 106 -43.90 3.04 -6.99
C THR A 106 -44.84 1.86 -7.31
N SER A 107 -44.27 0.74 -7.74
CA SER A 107 -44.89 -0.59 -7.62
C SER A 107 -44.17 -1.39 -6.52
N ARG A 108 -44.77 -2.52 -6.07
CA ARG A 108 -44.41 -3.19 -4.81
C ARG A 108 -43.08 -3.97 -4.77
N SER A 109 -42.16 -3.77 -5.71
CA SER A 109 -40.78 -4.25 -5.60
C SER A 109 -39.81 -3.33 -6.35
N VAL A 110 -38.76 -2.88 -5.65
CA VAL A 110 -37.82 -1.86 -6.17
C VAL A 110 -36.38 -2.33 -5.98
N ARG A 111 -35.68 -2.56 -7.11
CA ARG A 111 -34.24 -2.29 -7.23
C ARG A 111 -34.09 -0.86 -7.78
N GLY A 112 -32.98 -0.20 -7.46
CA GLY A 112 -32.84 1.28 -7.37
C GLY A 112 -33.08 2.18 -8.60
N ASN A 113 -33.72 1.72 -9.67
CA ASN A 113 -34.11 2.55 -10.80
C ASN A 113 -35.61 2.90 -10.67
N GLY A 114 -35.93 4.17 -10.40
CA GLY A 114 -37.31 4.67 -10.29
C GLY A 114 -37.58 5.79 -11.31
N GLY A 115 -38.56 5.60 -12.18
CA GLY A 115 -39.01 6.64 -13.12
C GLY A 115 -39.81 7.70 -12.40
N VAL A 116 -39.41 8.96 -12.54
CA VAL A 116 -40.01 10.10 -11.83
C VAL A 116 -40.82 10.94 -12.79
N LEU A 117 -42.06 11.27 -12.40
CA LEU A 117 -42.82 12.35 -13.01
C LEU A 117 -42.35 13.67 -12.41
N ILE A 118 -41.87 14.56 -13.26
CA ILE A 118 -41.34 15.87 -12.87
C ILE A 118 -42.37 16.92 -13.29
N ARG A 119 -42.96 17.61 -12.30
CA ARG A 119 -43.67 18.87 -12.53
C ARG A 119 -42.70 20.01 -12.26
N GLN A 120 -42.20 20.59 -13.33
CA GLN A 120 -41.34 21.75 -13.30
C GLN A 120 -42.20 23.02 -13.16
N GLU A 121 -41.90 23.90 -12.19
CA GLU A 121 -42.75 25.06 -11.88
C GLU A 121 -42.17 26.41 -12.33
N GLY A 122 -40.94 26.46 -12.86
CA GLY A 122 -40.29 27.66 -13.38
C GLY A 122 -39.23 27.35 -14.44
N PRO A 123 -38.63 28.36 -15.10
CA PRO A 123 -37.65 28.15 -16.18
C PRO A 123 -36.33 27.52 -15.70
N GLU A 124 -35.92 27.78 -14.46
CA GLU A 124 -34.67 27.32 -13.83
C GLU A 124 -34.86 26.07 -12.95
N SER A 125 -35.87 25.23 -13.25
CA SER A 125 -36.23 24.08 -12.42
C SER A 125 -36.24 22.75 -13.16
N GLY A 126 -36.13 21.64 -12.43
CA GLY A 126 -36.04 20.31 -13.02
C GLY A 126 -35.70 19.23 -12.00
N ALA A 127 -35.02 18.18 -12.44
CA ALA A 127 -34.59 17.09 -11.56
C ALA A 127 -33.25 16.51 -11.98
N GLY A 128 -32.47 16.01 -11.02
CA GLY A 128 -31.14 15.47 -11.32
C GLY A 128 -30.56 14.62 -10.22
N LEU A 129 -29.27 14.34 -10.36
CA LEU A 129 -28.42 13.74 -9.35
C LEU A 129 -27.19 14.61 -9.11
N THR A 130 -26.73 14.66 -7.86
CA THR A 130 -25.38 15.06 -7.52
C THR A 130 -24.46 13.85 -7.69
N ALA A 131 -23.23 14.09 -8.17
CA ALA A 131 -22.16 13.11 -8.24
C ALA A 131 -20.81 13.74 -7.92
N VAL A 132 -20.05 13.10 -7.02
CA VAL A 132 -18.61 13.36 -6.89
C VAL A 132 -17.88 12.68 -8.05
N VAL A 133 -16.95 13.39 -8.69
CA VAL A 133 -16.26 13.01 -9.94
C VAL A 133 -14.76 13.32 -9.88
N ASP A 134 -13.99 12.61 -10.71
CA ASP A 134 -12.56 12.85 -10.94
C ASP A 134 -12.37 14.10 -11.82
N PRO A 135 -11.76 15.19 -11.34
CA PRO A 135 -11.53 16.40 -12.15
C PRO A 135 -10.67 16.13 -13.39
N HIS A 136 -9.80 15.11 -13.35
CA HIS A 136 -8.86 14.76 -14.42
C HIS A 136 -9.42 13.74 -15.42
N ALA A 137 -10.74 13.55 -15.47
CA ALA A 137 -11.40 12.61 -16.37
C ALA A 137 -12.51 13.26 -17.20
N ASP A 138 -12.67 12.77 -18.42
CA ASP A 138 -13.88 12.98 -19.21
C ASP A 138 -15.00 12.06 -18.70
N TYR A 139 -16.26 12.45 -18.94
CA TYR A 139 -17.47 11.76 -18.50
C TYR A 139 -18.62 11.95 -19.51
N THR A 140 -19.43 10.92 -19.71
CA THR A 140 -20.70 10.99 -20.44
C THR A 140 -21.88 10.81 -19.48
N PHE A 141 -22.68 11.87 -19.32
CA PHE A 141 -23.97 11.83 -18.62
C PHE A 141 -25.09 11.45 -19.60
N GLU A 142 -25.87 10.43 -19.24
CA GLU A 142 -27.01 9.94 -20.00
C GLU A 142 -28.26 9.78 -19.14
N VAL A 143 -29.43 9.84 -19.78
CA VAL A 143 -30.74 9.71 -19.11
C VAL A 143 -31.81 9.39 -20.14
N LEU A 144 -32.80 8.57 -19.77
CA LEU A 144 -33.99 8.37 -20.59
C LEU A 144 -35.08 9.38 -20.19
N ILE A 145 -35.62 10.06 -21.21
CA ILE A 145 -36.62 11.11 -21.07
C ILE A 145 -37.86 10.70 -21.88
N HIS A 146 -39.04 10.83 -21.29
CA HIS A 146 -40.30 10.61 -22.00
C HIS A 146 -41.24 11.80 -21.81
N VAL A 147 -41.69 12.36 -22.92
CA VAL A 147 -42.74 13.38 -22.98
C VAL A 147 -44.00 12.71 -23.53
N PRO A 148 -45.14 12.76 -22.80
CA PRO A 148 -46.41 12.22 -23.29
C PRO A 148 -46.77 12.75 -24.68
N GLY A 149 -47.26 11.87 -25.56
CA GLY A 149 -47.65 12.20 -26.94
C GLY A 149 -49.15 12.43 -27.15
N GLY A 150 -49.92 12.58 -26.07
CA GLY A 150 -51.35 12.83 -26.12
C GLY A 150 -51.73 13.97 -25.18
N SER A 151 -52.69 14.79 -25.61
CA SER A 151 -53.12 16.06 -25.00
C SER A 151 -53.80 15.94 -23.62
N TYR A 152 -53.57 14.86 -22.88
CA TYR A 152 -54.13 14.58 -21.56
C TYR A 152 -53.67 15.56 -20.46
N PHE A 153 -52.58 16.31 -20.68
CA PHE A 153 -52.15 17.41 -19.81
C PHE A 153 -52.56 18.82 -20.32
N GLY A 154 -53.34 18.87 -21.40
CA GLY A 154 -54.36 19.90 -21.58
C GLY A 154 -53.95 21.22 -22.24
N THR A 155 -52.76 21.35 -22.85
CA THR A 155 -52.39 22.61 -23.53
C THR A 155 -51.72 22.43 -24.89
N LYS A 156 -52.02 23.33 -25.83
CA LYS A 156 -51.24 23.53 -27.07
C LYS A 156 -49.87 24.20 -26.83
N GLN A 157 -49.38 24.24 -25.60
CA GLN A 157 -48.08 24.79 -25.24
C GLN A 157 -47.00 23.71 -25.30
N GLU A 158 -47.41 22.43 -25.23
CA GLU A 158 -46.53 21.26 -25.32
C GLU A 158 -45.64 21.30 -26.57
N ASP A 159 -46.15 21.78 -27.71
CA ASP A 159 -45.47 21.80 -29.02
C ASP A 159 -44.14 22.56 -29.03
N SER A 160 -43.97 23.59 -28.19
CA SER A 160 -42.73 24.39 -28.10
C SER A 160 -41.84 24.05 -26.90
N MET A 161 -42.17 23.01 -26.13
CA MET A 161 -41.36 22.56 -25.00
C MET A 161 -40.07 21.87 -25.49
N GLN A 162 -38.92 22.47 -25.19
CA GLN A 162 -37.61 21.85 -25.38
C GLN A 162 -37.16 21.19 -24.08
N VAL A 163 -36.70 19.94 -24.11
CA VAL A 163 -36.04 19.32 -22.94
C VAL A 163 -34.53 19.35 -23.13
N TRP A 164 -33.82 19.66 -22.06
CA TRP A 164 -32.38 19.86 -22.00
C TRP A 164 -31.80 18.94 -20.93
N ILE A 165 -30.59 18.44 -21.21
CA ILE A 165 -29.68 17.86 -20.23
C ILE A 165 -28.56 18.86 -19.99
N ALA A 166 -28.16 19.02 -18.73
CA ALA A 166 -27.00 19.81 -18.36
C ALA A 166 -26.21 19.16 -17.24
N VAL A 167 -24.94 19.51 -17.17
CA VAL A 167 -24.03 19.20 -16.07
C VAL A 167 -23.57 20.54 -15.51
N LEU A 168 -23.84 20.75 -14.23
CA LEU A 168 -23.55 21.98 -13.50
C LEU A 168 -22.48 21.69 -12.42
N ASP A 169 -21.72 22.70 -12.01
CA ASP A 169 -20.94 22.61 -10.77
C ASP A 169 -21.82 22.86 -9.51
N ILE A 170 -21.20 22.92 -8.33
CA ILE A 170 -21.87 23.26 -7.07
C ILE A 170 -22.43 24.70 -7.00
N THR A 171 -22.04 25.59 -7.92
CA THR A 171 -22.48 27.00 -8.01
C THR A 171 -23.60 27.25 -9.02
N ASP A 172 -24.07 26.19 -9.71
CA ASP A 172 -25.00 26.19 -10.86
C ASP A 172 -24.38 26.70 -12.17
N LYS A 173 -23.06 26.90 -12.24
CA LYS A 173 -22.37 27.21 -13.49
C LYS A 173 -22.47 26.00 -14.43
N VAL A 174 -22.95 26.24 -15.65
CA VAL A 174 -23.07 25.20 -16.68
C VAL A 174 -21.67 24.78 -17.15
N ILE A 175 -21.29 23.53 -16.89
CA ILE A 175 -20.09 22.88 -17.44
C ILE A 175 -20.39 22.42 -18.86
N ALA A 176 -21.53 21.76 -19.06
CA ALA A 176 -22.01 21.31 -20.36
C ALA A 176 -23.54 21.34 -20.41
N GLN A 177 -24.13 21.65 -21.58
CA GLN A 177 -25.58 21.53 -21.81
C GLN A 177 -25.90 21.11 -23.25
N LYS A 178 -27.00 20.38 -23.44
CA LYS A 178 -27.45 19.88 -24.74
C LYS A 178 -28.97 19.73 -24.75
N GLN A 179 -29.61 20.18 -25.84
CA GLN A 179 -31.02 19.89 -26.08
C GLN A 179 -31.20 18.42 -26.49
N VAL A 180 -32.29 17.79 -26.06
CA VAL A 180 -32.63 16.41 -26.42
C VAL A 180 -33.73 16.42 -27.48
N ASP A 181 -33.55 15.67 -28.57
CA ASP A 181 -34.48 15.60 -29.70
C ASP A 181 -35.67 14.67 -29.39
N ILE A 182 -36.58 15.16 -28.55
CA ILE A 182 -37.68 14.38 -27.97
C ILE A 182 -38.66 13.84 -29.03
N VAL A 183 -38.78 12.51 -29.09
CA VAL A 183 -39.87 11.81 -29.77
C VAL A 183 -41.07 11.69 -28.81
N ARG A 184 -42.11 12.48 -29.05
CA ARG A 184 -43.34 12.46 -28.24
C ARG A 184 -44.00 11.08 -28.24
N GLY A 185 -44.43 10.63 -27.06
CA GLY A 185 -45.06 9.31 -26.89
C GLY A 185 -44.07 8.15 -26.68
N ASP A 186 -42.78 8.35 -26.96
CA ASP A 186 -41.73 7.34 -26.77
C ASP A 186 -40.65 7.81 -25.77
N TRP A 187 -39.69 6.93 -25.45
CA TRP A 187 -38.54 7.22 -24.60
C TRP A 187 -37.33 7.62 -25.44
N THR A 188 -36.87 8.86 -25.28
CA THR A 188 -35.69 9.41 -25.96
C THR A 188 -34.48 9.36 -25.03
N LYS A 189 -33.31 8.97 -25.54
CA LYS A 189 -32.06 8.98 -24.77
C LYS A 189 -31.36 10.34 -24.89
N GLY A 190 -31.28 11.07 -23.79
CA GLY A 190 -30.31 12.17 -23.64
C GLY A 190 -28.92 11.58 -23.36
N SER A 191 -27.89 12.15 -23.98
CA SER A 191 -26.48 11.80 -23.74
C SER A 191 -25.57 13.00 -24.06
N ILE A 192 -24.71 13.39 -23.12
CA ILE A 192 -23.79 14.54 -23.20
C ILE A 192 -22.43 14.20 -22.56
N ALA A 193 -21.35 14.46 -23.30
CA ALA A 193 -19.99 14.36 -22.79
C ALA A 193 -19.53 15.69 -22.15
N PHE A 194 -18.71 15.62 -21.11
CA PHE A 194 -18.10 16.75 -20.40
C PHE A 194 -16.78 16.34 -19.73
N SER A 195 -15.93 17.31 -19.40
CA SER A 195 -14.91 17.19 -18.36
C SER A 195 -15.27 18.19 -17.26
N SER A 196 -15.07 17.85 -15.99
CA SER A 196 -15.35 18.78 -14.88
C SER A 196 -14.17 19.73 -14.56
N ALA A 197 -13.01 19.51 -15.18
CA ALA A 197 -11.78 20.31 -15.10
C ALA A 197 -11.20 20.49 -13.69
N GLU A 198 -11.79 21.37 -12.87
CA GLU A 198 -11.41 21.61 -11.46
C GLU A 198 -12.49 21.15 -10.48
N THR A 199 -13.71 20.93 -10.98
CA THR A 199 -14.89 20.62 -10.17
C THR A 199 -14.92 19.15 -9.77
N ARG A 200 -14.94 18.89 -8.46
CA ARG A 200 -15.02 17.53 -7.89
C ARG A 200 -16.46 17.06 -7.62
N GLU A 201 -17.44 17.95 -7.65
CA GLU A 201 -18.86 17.62 -7.45
C GLU A 201 -19.71 18.30 -8.52
N VAL A 202 -20.43 17.50 -9.29
CA VAL A 202 -21.29 17.97 -10.38
C VAL A 202 -22.76 17.58 -10.15
N ARG A 203 -23.67 18.41 -10.68
CA ARG A 203 -25.11 18.13 -10.73
C ARG A 203 -25.54 17.86 -12.15
N CYS A 204 -25.86 16.61 -12.43
CA CYS A 204 -26.37 16.14 -13.72
C CYS A 204 -27.90 16.26 -13.72
N VAL A 205 -28.44 17.23 -14.46
CA VAL A 205 -29.85 17.63 -14.43
C VAL A 205 -30.56 17.45 -15.77
N VAL A 206 -31.86 17.12 -15.70
CA VAL A 206 -32.83 17.26 -16.78
C VAL A 206 -33.77 18.41 -16.45
N TYR A 207 -33.97 19.32 -17.38
CA TYR A 207 -34.91 20.44 -17.28
C TYR A 207 -35.55 20.76 -18.64
N ALA A 208 -36.71 21.38 -18.63
CA ALA A 208 -37.36 21.87 -19.85
C ALA A 208 -37.28 23.40 -19.94
N LYS A 209 -37.23 23.94 -21.17
CA LYS A 209 -37.38 25.38 -21.43
C LYS A 209 -38.78 25.62 -22.00
N SER A 210 -39.60 26.33 -21.23
CA SER A 210 -40.97 26.73 -21.59
C SER A 210 -40.96 28.16 -22.12
N VAL A 211 -41.31 28.35 -23.40
CA VAL A 211 -41.29 29.67 -24.10
C VAL A 211 -42.19 30.72 -23.42
N LYS A 212 -43.08 30.31 -22.51
CA LYS A 212 -44.01 31.19 -21.78
C LYS A 212 -44.06 30.89 -20.27
N GLN A 213 -43.00 30.31 -19.70
CA GLN A 213 -42.88 30.00 -18.26
C GLN A 213 -43.99 29.10 -17.67
N PHE A 214 -44.79 28.42 -18.49
CA PHE A 214 -45.81 27.47 -18.00
C PHE A 214 -45.17 26.19 -17.44
N PRO A 215 -45.78 25.55 -16.42
CA PRO A 215 -45.26 24.32 -15.83
C PRO A 215 -45.12 23.18 -16.84
N CYS A 216 -43.93 22.59 -16.91
CA CYS A 216 -43.64 21.46 -17.79
C CYS A 216 -43.87 20.13 -17.06
N LEU A 217 -44.30 19.11 -17.83
CA LEU A 217 -44.49 17.74 -17.37
C LEU A 217 -43.75 16.77 -18.29
N TYR A 218 -42.79 16.04 -17.72
CA TYR A 218 -42.03 15.01 -18.40
C TYR A 218 -41.59 13.94 -17.39
N TYR A 219 -41.19 12.79 -17.91
CA TYR A 219 -40.62 11.69 -17.15
C TYR A 219 -39.11 11.63 -17.37
N ALA A 220 -38.35 11.35 -16.30
CA ALA A 220 -36.95 10.99 -16.40
C ALA A 220 -36.69 9.66 -15.66
N ASP A 221 -35.83 8.82 -16.23
CA ASP A 221 -35.51 7.47 -15.77
C ASP A 221 -34.11 7.07 -16.27
N GLU A 222 -33.54 5.98 -15.71
CA GLU A 222 -32.27 5.39 -16.17
C GLU A 222 -31.12 6.43 -16.29
N PHE A 223 -31.04 7.37 -15.33
CA PHE A 223 -29.91 8.29 -15.18
C PHE A 223 -28.61 7.47 -15.02
N ASN A 224 -27.64 7.73 -15.88
CA ASN A 224 -26.36 7.02 -15.96
C ASN A 224 -25.25 8.07 -16.08
N LEU A 225 -24.29 8.09 -15.16
CA LEU A 225 -23.07 8.87 -15.32
C LEU A 225 -21.93 7.89 -15.55
N GLN A 226 -21.47 7.80 -16.80
CA GLN A 226 -20.32 7.00 -17.19
C GLN A 226 -19.08 7.91 -17.22
N ARG A 227 -17.92 7.41 -16.81
CA ARG A 227 -16.64 8.07 -17.13
C ARG A 227 -16.29 7.80 -18.60
N ASP A 228 -15.31 8.54 -19.14
CA ASP A 228 -14.82 8.44 -20.52
C ASP A 228 -13.30 8.15 -20.64
N ASP A 229 -12.71 7.42 -19.67
CA ASP A 229 -11.93 6.12 -19.96
C ASP A 229 -13.14 3.41 -20.56
N TYR A 230 -14.47 3.01 -20.58
CA TYR A 230 -15.02 2.11 -19.54
C TYR A 230 -14.80 0.60 -19.76
N VAL A 231 -14.23 0.29 -20.92
CA VAL A 231 -13.17 -0.72 -21.08
C VAL A 231 -12.25 -0.83 -19.82
N TRP A 232 -11.80 0.29 -19.26
CA TRP A 232 -10.94 0.41 -18.06
C TRP A 232 -11.61 0.01 -16.72
N TRP A 233 -12.89 -0.41 -16.70
CA TRP A 233 -13.52 -1.01 -15.50
C TRP A 233 -14.62 -2.05 -15.85
N ASN A 234 -14.25 -3.18 -16.47
CA ASN A 234 -15.18 -4.30 -16.63
C ASN A 234 -15.58 -4.87 -15.24
N PRO A 235 -16.86 -4.78 -14.81
CA PRO A 235 -17.29 -5.26 -13.49
C PRO A 235 -17.20 -6.78 -13.30
N GLN A 236 -16.87 -7.52 -14.37
CA GLN A 236 -16.68 -8.98 -14.35
C GLN A 236 -15.29 -9.39 -13.85
N ASN A 237 -14.27 -8.51 -13.92
CA ASN A 237 -12.89 -8.99 -13.93
C ASN A 237 -12.26 -9.26 -12.55
N TYR A 238 -12.61 -8.53 -11.47
CA TYR A 238 -12.02 -8.83 -10.16
C TYR A 238 -12.90 -8.74 -8.90
N PHE A 239 -14.11 -8.17 -8.94
CA PHE A 239 -15.04 -8.19 -7.81
C PHE A 239 -16.37 -8.90 -8.11
N ASN A 240 -16.30 -10.13 -8.64
CA ASN A 240 -17.48 -11.01 -8.70
C ASN A 240 -18.02 -11.36 -7.30
N ALA A 241 -17.26 -11.14 -6.23
CA ALA A 241 -17.73 -11.18 -4.85
C ALA A 241 -18.64 -9.99 -4.48
N SER A 242 -18.43 -8.78 -5.02
CA SER A 242 -19.33 -7.62 -4.80
C SER A 242 -20.57 -7.66 -5.70
N ARG A 243 -21.01 -8.87 -6.10
CA ARG A 243 -22.33 -9.12 -6.71
C ARG A 243 -23.45 -9.16 -5.65
N THR A 244 -23.12 -9.09 -4.37
CA THR A 244 -23.97 -8.52 -3.32
C THR A 244 -24.17 -7.03 -3.60
N VAL A 245 -25.08 -6.73 -4.54
CA VAL A 245 -25.53 -5.36 -4.86
C VAL A 245 -26.54 -4.89 -3.82
N ASP A 246 -26.11 -4.92 -2.56
CA ASP A 246 -26.74 -4.25 -1.43
C ASP A 246 -26.02 -2.92 -1.22
N LYS A 247 -26.74 -1.89 -0.78
CA LYS A 247 -26.14 -0.57 -0.54
C LYS A 247 -25.23 -0.65 0.69
N ILE A 248 -23.92 -0.64 0.51
CA ILE A 248 -22.99 -0.44 1.62
C ILE A 248 -23.02 1.05 1.98
N ALA A 249 -23.50 1.35 3.18
CA ALA A 249 -23.58 2.72 3.69
C ALA A 249 -22.20 3.39 3.80
N ASP A 250 -22.16 4.73 3.78
CA ASP A 250 -20.92 5.48 3.98
C ASP A 250 -20.40 5.34 5.42
N ASN A 251 -19.50 4.38 5.61
CA ASN A 251 -18.88 4.07 6.90
C ASN A 251 -17.58 4.86 7.15
N ARG A 252 -17.25 5.90 6.36
CA ARG A 252 -16.00 6.66 6.53
C ARG A 252 -15.89 7.35 7.89
N SER A 253 -17.00 7.78 8.48
CA SER A 253 -17.05 8.29 9.86
C SER A 253 -16.69 7.22 10.90
N LEU A 254 -17.23 6.02 10.76
CA LEU A 254 -16.99 4.90 11.68
C LEU A 254 -15.55 4.39 11.58
N LEU A 255 -14.96 4.41 10.38
CA LEU A 255 -13.54 4.12 10.18
C LEU A 255 -12.64 5.10 10.97
N LEU A 256 -12.99 6.39 11.00
CA LEU A 256 -12.26 7.39 11.77
C LEU A 256 -12.44 7.24 13.29
N GLU A 257 -13.63 6.87 13.75
CA GLU A 257 -13.92 6.67 15.17
C GLU A 257 -13.21 5.42 15.72
N GLU A 258 -13.34 4.29 15.01
CA GLU A 258 -12.77 3.01 15.43
C GLU A 258 -11.26 2.93 15.22
N LEU A 259 -10.76 3.22 14.01
CA LEU A 259 -9.33 3.06 13.69
C LEU A 259 -8.50 4.28 14.10
N ARG A 260 -9.10 5.48 14.17
CA ARG A 260 -8.39 6.75 14.42
C ARG A 260 -7.12 6.89 13.57
N PRO A 261 -7.18 6.71 12.23
CA PRO A 261 -5.98 6.66 11.40
C PRO A 261 -5.19 7.97 11.43
N ASP A 262 -3.89 7.87 11.19
CA ASP A 262 -3.07 9.01 10.77
C ASP A 262 -3.16 9.18 9.25
N ALA A 263 -3.26 8.05 8.53
CA ALA A 263 -3.42 8.02 7.09
C ALA A 263 -4.40 6.94 6.61
N VAL A 264 -5.17 7.27 5.57
CA VAL A 264 -5.86 6.30 4.71
C VAL A 264 -5.06 6.16 3.42
N ALA A 265 -4.71 4.94 3.01
CA ALA A 265 -3.77 4.70 1.90
C ALA A 265 -4.18 3.52 1.00
N GLY A 266 -3.40 3.21 -0.04
CA GLY A 266 -3.70 2.14 -1.00
C GLY A 266 -4.89 2.44 -1.91
N HIS A 267 -5.48 1.40 -2.50
CA HIS A 267 -6.27 1.54 -3.75
C HIS A 267 -7.40 2.58 -3.71
N ASN A 268 -8.24 2.55 -2.66
CA ASN A 268 -9.50 3.32 -2.63
C ASN A 268 -9.40 4.67 -1.90
N ALA A 269 -8.30 4.96 -1.20
CA ALA A 269 -8.27 6.05 -0.23
C ALA A 269 -8.43 7.45 -0.87
N VAL A 270 -7.82 7.67 -2.05
CA VAL A 270 -8.03 8.88 -2.87
C VAL A 270 -9.48 9.04 -3.30
N TYR A 271 -10.13 7.96 -3.74
CA TYR A 271 -11.52 8.00 -4.21
C TYR A 271 -12.51 8.30 -3.09
N LEU A 272 -12.27 7.69 -1.92
CA LEU A 272 -13.03 7.94 -0.69
C LEU A 272 -12.73 9.33 -0.06
N ASN A 273 -11.94 10.16 -0.75
CA ASN A 273 -11.57 11.52 -0.38
C ASN A 273 -11.72 12.52 -1.53
N TRP A 274 -12.39 12.20 -2.65
CA TRP A 274 -12.62 13.22 -3.70
C TRP A 274 -13.47 14.41 -3.17
N ASP A 275 -14.34 14.16 -2.18
CA ASP A 275 -15.06 15.16 -1.39
C ASP A 275 -14.27 15.75 -0.20
N ARG A 276 -12.94 15.52 -0.17
CA ARG A 276 -11.99 15.91 0.91
C ARG A 276 -12.31 15.37 2.32
N PHE A 277 -13.21 14.39 2.46
CA PHE A 277 -13.70 13.91 3.77
C PHE A 277 -12.60 13.62 4.82
N PHE A 278 -11.49 13.00 4.42
CA PHE A 278 -10.39 12.65 5.32
C PHE A 278 -9.41 13.82 5.50
N ALA A 279 -9.06 14.52 4.42
CA ALA A 279 -8.15 15.66 4.43
C ALA A 279 -8.64 16.79 5.35
N ASP A 280 -9.92 17.15 5.29
CA ASP A 280 -10.53 18.21 6.11
C ASP A 280 -10.68 17.82 7.61
N LYS A 281 -10.43 16.55 7.92
CA LYS A 281 -10.30 15.99 9.27
C LYS A 281 -8.84 15.79 9.69
N GLY A 282 -7.89 16.18 8.86
CA GLY A 282 -6.45 16.14 9.12
C GLY A 282 -5.77 14.80 8.82
N VAL A 283 -6.49 13.83 8.24
CA VAL A 283 -5.95 12.49 7.94
C VAL A 283 -5.30 12.50 6.56
N PHE A 284 -4.05 12.03 6.47
CA PHE A 284 -3.32 11.94 5.21
C PHE A 284 -3.99 10.92 4.27
N VAL A 285 -3.95 11.18 2.96
CA VAL A 285 -4.67 10.40 1.95
C VAL A 285 -3.70 9.82 0.93
N GLY A 286 -3.94 8.60 0.48
CA GLY A 286 -3.07 7.88 -0.45
C GLY A 286 -3.77 7.27 -1.66
N GLY A 287 -2.97 6.75 -2.59
CA GLY A 287 -3.46 6.13 -3.83
C GLY A 287 -2.37 5.36 -4.61
N GLY A 288 -2.73 4.90 -5.80
CA GLY A 288 -1.84 4.24 -6.77
C GLY A 288 -2.04 2.73 -6.86
N ASN A 289 -1.86 2.04 -5.72
CA ASN A 289 -1.34 0.68 -5.60
C ASN A 289 -1.71 -0.36 -6.68
N TRP A 290 -2.99 -0.49 -7.10
CA TRP A 290 -3.38 -1.44 -8.17
C TRP A 290 -4.02 -0.76 -9.38
N GLU A 291 -4.96 0.17 -9.15
CA GLU A 291 -5.83 0.63 -10.25
C GLU A 291 -5.10 1.45 -11.31
N GLN A 292 -4.18 2.34 -10.90
CA GLN A 292 -3.45 3.18 -11.85
C GLN A 292 -2.43 2.41 -12.68
N GLU A 293 -2.01 1.23 -12.22
CA GLU A 293 -0.82 0.54 -12.74
C GLU A 293 -1.16 -0.75 -13.48
N TYR A 294 -2.15 -1.51 -12.98
CA TYR A 294 -2.44 -2.87 -13.45
C TYR A 294 -3.85 -3.02 -14.04
N ASN A 295 -4.86 -2.26 -13.58
CA ASN A 295 -6.22 -2.34 -14.14
C ASN A 295 -6.37 -1.58 -15.47
N HIS A 296 -5.61 -0.50 -15.68
CA HIS A 296 -5.67 0.30 -16.92
C HIS A 296 -5.04 -0.37 -18.15
N VAL A 297 -4.61 -1.62 -18.06
CA VAL A 297 -4.27 -2.46 -19.21
C VAL A 297 -4.81 -3.85 -18.88
N SER A 298 -6.02 -4.16 -19.33
CA SER A 298 -6.53 -5.55 -19.27
C SER A 298 -5.98 -6.36 -20.44
N ILE A 299 -6.11 -7.70 -20.42
CA ILE A 299 -5.74 -8.54 -21.58
C ILE A 299 -6.60 -8.23 -22.83
N ASP A 300 -7.78 -7.63 -22.63
CA ASP A 300 -8.72 -7.21 -23.67
C ASP A 300 -8.59 -5.71 -24.03
N ASP A 301 -7.63 -4.97 -23.43
CA ASP A 301 -7.45 -3.54 -23.69
C ASP A 301 -6.77 -3.31 -25.06
N PRO A 302 -7.38 -2.54 -25.99
CA PRO A 302 -6.78 -2.23 -27.29
C PRO A 302 -5.36 -1.64 -27.22
N ARG A 303 -5.01 -0.95 -26.12
CA ARG A 303 -3.68 -0.37 -25.88
C ARG A 303 -2.57 -1.41 -25.75
N LEU A 304 -2.88 -2.70 -25.54
CA LEU A 304 -1.87 -3.77 -25.63
C LEU A 304 -1.21 -3.83 -27.00
N ALA A 305 -1.92 -3.44 -28.08
CA ALA A 305 -1.33 -3.35 -29.41
C ALA A 305 -0.18 -2.32 -29.48
N ASP A 306 -0.27 -1.20 -28.75
CA ASP A 306 0.80 -0.19 -28.65
C ASP A 306 2.05 -0.71 -27.92
N PHE A 307 1.88 -1.75 -27.10
CA PHE A 307 2.93 -2.37 -26.29
C PHE A 307 3.51 -3.65 -26.91
N GLU A 308 2.91 -4.19 -27.96
CA GLU A 308 3.22 -5.50 -28.54
C GLU A 308 4.70 -5.69 -28.92
N ASP A 309 5.38 -4.61 -29.35
CA ASP A 309 6.84 -4.55 -29.52
C ASP A 309 7.52 -3.38 -28.76
N ASN A 310 6.76 -2.62 -27.96
CA ASN A 310 7.22 -1.41 -27.25
C ASN A 310 6.79 -1.35 -25.77
N GLY A 311 6.42 -2.49 -25.19
CA GLY A 311 6.04 -2.61 -23.79
C GLY A 311 6.13 -4.03 -23.24
N ILE A 312 5.81 -5.06 -24.02
CA ILE A 312 5.87 -6.45 -23.56
C ILE A 312 7.32 -6.95 -23.45
N ALA A 313 7.64 -7.56 -22.32
CA ALA A 313 8.92 -8.19 -22.04
C ALA A 313 9.05 -9.55 -22.75
N ARG A 314 10.29 -9.90 -23.09
CA ARG A 314 10.62 -11.12 -23.85
C ARG A 314 11.59 -11.97 -23.06
N ASP A 315 11.36 -13.27 -23.02
CA ASP A 315 12.08 -14.23 -22.20
C ASP A 315 13.48 -14.60 -22.76
N ILE A 316 14.17 -15.55 -22.13
CA ILE A 316 15.49 -16.03 -22.56
C ILE A 316 15.52 -16.67 -23.96
N ASP A 317 14.34 -17.05 -24.48
CA ASP A 317 14.15 -17.63 -25.81
C ASP A 317 13.67 -16.58 -26.83
N GLY A 318 13.66 -15.28 -26.45
CA GLY A 318 13.19 -14.15 -27.23
C GLY A 318 11.67 -14.05 -27.37
N GLN A 319 10.93 -15.00 -26.78
CA GLN A 319 9.48 -15.10 -26.89
C GLN A 319 8.82 -14.09 -25.97
N LYS A 320 7.62 -13.60 -26.33
CA LYS A 320 6.83 -12.78 -25.42
C LYS A 320 6.52 -13.58 -24.15
N ILE A 321 6.74 -12.99 -22.98
CA ILE A 321 6.29 -13.60 -21.73
C ILE A 321 4.77 -13.61 -21.79
N GLY A 322 4.17 -14.81 -21.81
CA GLY A 322 2.74 -14.99 -22.06
C GLY A 322 1.88 -14.21 -21.07
N THR A 323 0.87 -13.51 -21.57
CA THR A 323 -0.01 -12.70 -20.74
C THR A 323 -0.83 -13.58 -19.80
N SER A 324 -0.65 -13.40 -18.50
CA SER A 324 -1.58 -14.00 -17.54
C SER A 324 -2.94 -13.31 -17.71
N LEU A 325 -4.03 -14.08 -17.67
CA LEU A 325 -5.41 -13.58 -17.85
C LEU A 325 -5.83 -12.48 -16.85
N LEU A 326 -4.98 -12.19 -15.86
CA LEU A 326 -5.29 -11.42 -14.67
C LEU A 326 -4.44 -10.14 -14.60
N TRP A 327 -3.12 -10.21 -14.83
CA TRP A 327 -2.21 -9.09 -14.55
C TRP A 327 -1.09 -8.94 -15.60
N PRO A 328 -1.27 -8.14 -16.67
CA PRO A 328 -0.26 -7.98 -17.70
C PRO A 328 0.98 -7.18 -17.28
N GLY A 329 0.86 -6.27 -16.30
CA GLY A 329 1.96 -5.41 -15.85
C GLY A 329 3.26 -6.14 -15.46
N TYR A 330 3.17 -7.39 -14.96
CA TYR A 330 4.33 -8.23 -14.64
C TYR A 330 5.09 -8.74 -15.87
N GLN A 331 4.42 -8.84 -17.03
CA GLN A 331 5.04 -9.17 -18.31
C GLN A 331 5.54 -7.92 -19.05
N MET A 332 5.55 -6.74 -18.42
CA MET A 332 5.98 -5.51 -19.08
C MET A 332 7.48 -5.22 -18.87
N CYS A 333 8.04 -4.46 -19.80
CA CYS A 333 9.42 -4.04 -19.84
C CYS A 333 9.51 -2.54 -19.49
N HIS A 334 9.92 -2.23 -18.27
CA HIS A 334 10.12 -0.83 -17.84
C HIS A 334 11.25 -0.10 -18.60
N ASN A 335 12.09 -0.80 -19.37
CA ASN A 335 13.04 -0.19 -20.30
C ASN A 335 12.41 0.21 -21.65
N ALA A 336 11.21 -0.28 -21.99
CA ALA A 336 10.56 -0.01 -23.27
C ALA A 336 9.86 1.36 -23.27
N PRO A 337 10.15 2.28 -24.22
CA PRO A 337 9.70 3.66 -24.16
C PRO A 337 8.18 3.88 -24.09
N ALA A 338 7.34 3.09 -24.78
CA ALA A 338 5.90 3.30 -24.73
C ALA A 338 5.33 2.91 -23.37
N TYR A 339 5.65 1.71 -22.86
CA TYR A 339 5.20 1.32 -21.53
C TYR A 339 5.79 2.19 -20.42
N ARG A 340 7.08 2.58 -20.49
CA ARG A 340 7.67 3.50 -19.49
C ARG A 340 6.97 4.86 -19.47
N ARG A 341 6.66 5.45 -20.64
CA ARG A 341 5.90 6.72 -20.71
C ARG A 341 4.51 6.54 -20.09
N TYR A 342 3.82 5.46 -20.47
CA TYR A 342 2.49 5.14 -20.00
C TYR A 342 2.42 4.95 -18.49
N TYR A 343 3.28 4.10 -17.93
CA TYR A 343 3.36 3.88 -16.49
C TYR A 343 3.66 5.19 -15.74
N ILE A 344 4.61 6.00 -16.22
CA ILE A 344 4.91 7.31 -15.61
C ILE A 344 3.69 8.23 -15.62
N ASP A 345 3.00 8.39 -16.76
CA ASP A 345 1.76 9.17 -16.88
C ASP A 345 0.74 8.79 -15.80
N ARG A 346 0.47 7.49 -15.66
CA ARG A 346 -0.49 6.96 -14.68
C ARG A 346 -0.10 7.22 -13.23
N VAL A 347 1.15 6.99 -12.84
CA VAL A 347 1.58 7.21 -11.45
C VAL A 347 1.68 8.69 -11.09
N THR A 348 1.92 9.57 -12.08
CA THR A 348 1.87 11.02 -11.87
C THR A 348 0.45 11.60 -11.83
N ARG A 349 -0.52 11.06 -12.59
CA ARG A 349 -1.91 11.61 -12.70
C ARG A 349 -2.52 12.02 -11.37
N ILE A 350 -2.43 11.15 -10.36
CA ILE A 350 -3.06 11.36 -9.04
C ILE A 350 -2.10 11.94 -7.98
N SER A 351 -0.84 12.22 -8.31
CA SER A 351 0.14 12.68 -7.33
C SER A 351 -0.16 14.06 -6.72
N PRO A 352 -0.84 15.03 -7.37
CA PRO A 352 -1.24 16.29 -6.74
C PRO A 352 -2.42 16.18 -5.75
N ASP A 353 -3.07 15.01 -5.71
CA ASP A 353 -4.30 14.75 -4.96
C ASP A 353 -4.10 13.85 -3.73
N ILE A 354 -2.88 13.37 -3.49
CA ILE A 354 -2.57 12.37 -2.45
C ILE A 354 -1.26 12.69 -1.73
N SER A 355 -1.27 12.62 -0.40
CA SER A 355 -0.07 12.73 0.43
C SER A 355 0.81 11.46 0.43
N LEU A 356 0.27 10.32 0.00
CA LEU A 356 0.93 9.00 0.00
C LEU A 356 0.75 8.27 -1.33
N PHE A 357 1.79 8.16 -2.15
CA PHE A 357 1.77 7.27 -3.31
C PHE A 357 2.25 5.87 -2.93
N THR A 358 1.51 4.86 -3.38
CA THR A 358 1.83 3.42 -3.25
C THR A 358 1.83 2.76 -4.63
N GLN A 359 2.92 2.09 -5.02
CA GLN A 359 2.95 1.14 -6.16
C GLN A 359 2.90 -0.31 -5.64
N ASP A 360 2.15 -1.20 -6.28
CA ASP A 360 2.26 -2.62 -5.94
C ASP A 360 3.43 -3.33 -6.65
N ASN A 361 3.94 -4.38 -6.00
CA ASN A 361 4.91 -5.34 -6.54
C ASN A 361 6.14 -4.76 -7.27
N ILE A 362 6.70 -3.63 -6.80
CA ILE A 362 7.96 -3.04 -7.33
C ILE A 362 9.15 -4.02 -7.33
N ASN A 363 9.11 -4.99 -6.42
CA ASN A 363 10.06 -6.10 -6.29
C ASN A 363 9.95 -7.19 -7.39
N MET A 364 8.97 -7.10 -8.29
CA MET A 364 8.66 -8.13 -9.30
C MET A 364 8.83 -7.64 -10.75
N PRO A 365 9.95 -7.00 -11.12
CA PRO A 365 10.25 -6.78 -12.53
C PRO A 365 10.40 -8.12 -13.27
N SER A 366 10.32 -8.07 -14.59
CA SER A 366 10.33 -9.22 -15.52
C SER A 366 11.62 -10.07 -15.55
N PHE A 367 12.51 -9.92 -14.56
CA PHE A 367 13.67 -10.80 -14.30
C PHE A 367 13.65 -11.53 -12.94
N GLN A 368 12.77 -11.16 -12.02
CA GLN A 368 12.72 -11.69 -10.64
C GLN A 368 11.62 -12.71 -10.40
N GLY A 369 10.45 -12.51 -11.00
CA GLY A 369 9.21 -13.22 -10.66
C GLY A 369 8.75 -14.17 -11.75
N TRP A 370 7.90 -13.66 -12.63
CA TRP A 370 7.19 -14.42 -13.66
C TRP A 370 7.92 -14.49 -15.01
N GLY A 371 9.04 -13.77 -15.16
CA GLY A 371 9.81 -13.69 -16.39
C GLY A 371 11.19 -14.34 -16.27
N LYS A 372 11.60 -15.09 -17.31
CA LYS A 372 12.95 -15.67 -17.45
C LYS A 372 14.01 -14.60 -17.78
N GLY A 373 13.98 -13.43 -17.13
CA GLY A 373 14.69 -12.24 -17.62
C GLY A 373 13.98 -11.56 -18.79
N CYS A 374 14.33 -10.30 -19.05
CA CYS A 374 13.78 -9.54 -20.18
C CYS A 374 14.85 -9.22 -21.23
N PHE A 375 14.80 -9.87 -22.39
CA PHE A 375 15.76 -9.80 -23.50
C PHE A 375 15.22 -9.07 -24.75
N CYS A 376 14.17 -8.25 -24.60
CA CYS A 376 13.62 -7.49 -25.72
C CYS A 376 14.61 -6.43 -26.23
N THR A 377 14.39 -5.93 -27.46
CA THR A 377 15.25 -4.94 -28.13
C THR A 377 15.60 -3.73 -27.26
N TRP A 378 14.67 -3.28 -26.41
CA TRP A 378 14.88 -2.18 -25.47
C TRP A 378 15.85 -2.53 -24.35
N CYS A 379 15.71 -3.69 -23.68
CA CYS A 379 16.71 -4.18 -22.73
C CYS A 379 18.09 -4.37 -23.37
N LYS A 380 18.15 -4.87 -24.62
CA LYS A 380 19.42 -5.01 -25.35
C LYS A 380 20.08 -3.64 -25.57
N LYS A 381 19.32 -2.66 -26.09
CA LYS A 381 19.78 -1.28 -26.31
C LYS A 381 20.25 -0.59 -25.03
N GLU A 382 19.51 -0.71 -23.93
CA GLU A 382 19.89 -0.12 -22.64
C GLU A 382 21.10 -0.84 -22.02
N PHE A 383 21.26 -2.14 -22.23
CA PHE A 383 22.45 -2.89 -21.83
C PHE A 383 23.70 -2.42 -22.58
N CYS A 384 23.62 -2.24 -23.91
CA CYS A 384 24.71 -1.71 -24.73
C CYS A 384 25.14 -0.29 -24.28
N GLN A 385 24.19 0.57 -23.92
CA GLN A 385 24.46 1.88 -23.33
C GLN A 385 25.10 1.78 -21.93
N TRP A 386 24.63 0.86 -21.09
CA TRP A 386 25.21 0.59 -19.78
C TRP A 386 26.67 0.11 -19.90
N LEU A 387 26.97 -0.77 -20.87
CA LEU A 387 28.33 -1.23 -21.16
C LEU A 387 29.24 -0.06 -21.56
N ASP A 388 28.82 0.80 -22.49
CA ASP A 388 29.63 1.95 -22.91
C ASP A 388 29.83 2.98 -21.78
N LYS A 389 28.80 3.23 -20.95
CA LYS A 389 28.90 4.09 -19.76
C LYS A 389 29.89 3.53 -18.72
N ASN A 390 29.97 2.20 -18.59
CA ASN A 390 30.78 1.52 -17.57
C ASN A 390 32.06 0.88 -18.14
N LYS A 391 32.48 1.20 -19.37
CA LYS A 391 33.64 0.59 -20.07
C LYS A 391 34.99 0.72 -19.36
N THR A 392 35.12 1.68 -18.45
CA THR A 392 36.30 1.86 -17.60
C THR A 392 36.31 1.00 -16.34
N SER A 393 35.18 0.34 -15.99
CA SER A 393 35.09 -0.61 -14.87
C SER A 393 35.73 -1.95 -15.20
N ASP A 394 36.31 -2.61 -14.20
CA ASP A 394 37.01 -3.89 -14.43
C ASP A 394 36.05 -5.04 -14.72
N ILE A 395 34.81 -5.00 -14.22
CA ILE A 395 33.79 -6.01 -14.54
C ILE A 395 33.41 -5.96 -16.03
N VAL A 396 33.28 -4.76 -16.63
CA VAL A 396 33.03 -4.63 -18.08
C VAL A 396 34.24 -5.03 -18.90
N LYS A 397 35.47 -4.64 -18.52
CA LYS A 397 36.70 -5.07 -19.23
C LYS A 397 36.80 -6.61 -19.31
N ARG A 398 36.45 -7.32 -18.25
CA ARG A 398 36.46 -8.80 -18.21
C ARG A 398 35.51 -9.46 -19.20
N THR A 399 34.49 -8.76 -19.72
CA THR A 399 33.56 -9.31 -20.74
C THR A 399 34.25 -9.61 -22.07
N GLY A 400 35.35 -8.92 -22.39
CA GLY A 400 36.03 -9.01 -23.68
C GLY A 400 35.25 -8.41 -24.87
N ILE A 401 34.07 -7.83 -24.65
CA ILE A 401 33.24 -7.22 -25.69
C ILE A 401 33.96 -5.96 -26.23
N LYS A 402 34.27 -5.95 -27.53
CA LYS A 402 35.04 -4.87 -28.19
C LYS A 402 34.16 -3.80 -28.83
N ASP A 403 32.99 -4.18 -29.33
CA ASP A 403 31.96 -3.26 -29.81
C ASP A 403 30.68 -3.50 -29.03
N PHE A 404 30.29 -2.53 -28.20
CA PHE A 404 29.04 -2.59 -27.44
C PHE A 404 27.82 -2.32 -28.31
N LYS A 405 27.95 -1.65 -29.47
CA LYS A 405 26.81 -1.24 -30.30
C LYS A 405 26.21 -2.39 -31.10
N SER A 406 27.03 -3.36 -31.52
CA SER A 406 26.58 -4.57 -32.23
C SER A 406 26.38 -5.78 -31.33
N PHE A 407 26.64 -5.67 -30.02
CA PHE A 407 26.54 -6.79 -29.09
C PHE A 407 25.08 -7.22 -28.83
N ASP A 408 24.74 -8.47 -29.14
CA ASP A 408 23.43 -9.05 -28.86
C ASP A 408 23.49 -10.06 -27.70
N ILE A 409 23.00 -9.65 -26.54
CA ILE A 409 22.94 -10.50 -25.34
C ILE A 409 22.00 -11.70 -25.50
N LEU A 410 20.97 -11.63 -26.35
CA LEU A 410 20.07 -12.77 -26.60
C LEU A 410 20.80 -13.83 -27.43
N SER A 411 21.53 -13.43 -28.48
CA SER A 411 22.38 -14.34 -29.24
C SER A 411 23.44 -14.99 -28.34
N TYR A 412 24.17 -14.18 -27.57
CA TYR A 412 25.20 -14.68 -26.65
C TYR A 412 24.66 -15.69 -25.64
N VAL A 413 23.48 -15.45 -25.08
CA VAL A 413 22.84 -16.38 -24.14
C VAL A 413 22.35 -17.66 -24.83
N GLY A 414 21.94 -17.58 -26.10
CA GLY A 414 21.68 -18.75 -26.94
C GLY A 414 22.95 -19.59 -27.14
N ASP A 415 24.07 -18.95 -27.49
CA ASP A 415 25.37 -19.60 -27.74
C ASP A 415 25.89 -20.38 -26.52
N VAL A 416 25.63 -19.90 -25.30
CA VAL A 416 26.08 -20.54 -24.04
C VAL A 416 24.97 -21.26 -23.26
N LYS A 417 23.81 -21.50 -23.88
CA LYS A 417 22.63 -22.06 -23.20
C LYS A 417 22.88 -23.47 -22.67
N ALA A 418 23.64 -24.28 -23.40
CA ALA A 418 24.00 -25.64 -22.99
C ALA A 418 24.88 -25.65 -21.73
N GLU A 419 25.81 -24.72 -21.60
CA GLU A 419 26.67 -24.57 -20.42
C GLU A 419 25.89 -24.05 -19.20
N ILE A 420 24.94 -23.14 -19.39
CA ILE A 420 24.01 -22.72 -18.33
C ILE A 420 23.24 -23.94 -17.81
N GLN A 421 22.65 -24.74 -18.70
CA GLN A 421 21.88 -25.93 -18.33
C GLN A 421 22.73 -27.05 -17.70
N HIS A 422 23.98 -27.23 -18.16
CA HIS A 422 24.84 -28.30 -17.66
C HIS A 422 25.54 -27.95 -16.33
N GLN A 423 25.85 -26.67 -16.08
CA GLN A 423 26.72 -26.25 -14.98
C GLN A 423 26.12 -25.19 -14.04
N GLY A 424 24.94 -24.64 -14.36
CA GLY A 424 24.13 -23.77 -13.50
C GLY A 424 24.89 -22.57 -12.92
N GLU A 425 24.69 -22.32 -11.62
CA GLU A 425 25.36 -21.27 -10.84
C GLU A 425 26.88 -21.21 -11.10
N SER A 426 27.55 -22.37 -11.21
CA SER A 426 29.00 -22.44 -11.39
C SER A 426 29.49 -21.98 -12.78
N PHE A 427 28.61 -21.90 -13.78
CA PHE A 427 28.89 -21.28 -15.07
C PHE A 427 28.49 -19.81 -15.08
N VAL A 428 27.29 -19.49 -14.60
CA VAL A 428 26.76 -18.12 -14.62
C VAL A 428 27.64 -17.17 -13.81
N LEU A 429 28.11 -17.58 -12.62
CA LEU A 429 28.95 -16.75 -11.76
C LEU A 429 30.41 -16.63 -12.21
N ARG A 430 30.88 -17.49 -13.12
CA ARG A 430 32.23 -17.35 -13.72
C ARG A 430 32.20 -16.69 -15.11
N ASN A 431 31.02 -16.57 -15.72
CA ASN A 431 30.87 -15.93 -17.02
C ASN A 431 30.75 -14.40 -16.84
N PRO A 432 31.72 -13.59 -17.32
CA PRO A 432 31.72 -12.16 -17.10
C PRO A 432 30.57 -11.43 -17.81
N VAL A 433 30.13 -11.93 -18.97
CA VAL A 433 29.00 -11.34 -19.72
C VAL A 433 27.69 -11.57 -18.98
N LEU A 434 27.43 -12.80 -18.51
CA LEU A 434 26.21 -13.11 -17.77
C LEU A 434 26.15 -12.36 -16.43
N LYS A 435 27.29 -12.26 -15.70
CA LYS A 435 27.36 -11.43 -14.49
C LYS A 435 27.07 -9.96 -14.78
N VAL A 436 27.70 -9.38 -15.80
CA VAL A 436 27.47 -7.98 -16.17
C VAL A 436 26.02 -7.72 -16.58
N TYR A 437 25.36 -8.69 -17.23
CA TYR A 437 23.95 -8.57 -17.58
C TYR A 437 23.00 -8.69 -16.37
N LEU A 438 23.27 -9.60 -15.43
CA LEU A 438 22.52 -9.67 -14.16
C LEU A 438 22.62 -8.37 -13.37
N LEU A 439 23.82 -7.82 -13.24
CA LEU A 439 24.06 -6.55 -12.56
C LEU A 439 23.34 -5.39 -13.26
N PHE A 440 23.36 -5.35 -14.60
CA PHE A 440 22.56 -4.42 -15.38
C PHE A 440 21.06 -4.55 -15.08
N GLN A 441 20.49 -5.75 -14.97
CA GLN A 441 19.06 -5.93 -14.68
C GLN A 441 18.67 -5.35 -13.32
N TYR A 442 19.43 -5.62 -12.26
CA TYR A 442 19.22 -5.01 -10.95
C TYR A 442 19.34 -3.47 -11.00
N VAL A 443 20.43 -2.95 -11.58
CA VAL A 443 20.71 -1.50 -11.64
C VAL A 443 19.70 -0.74 -12.52
N SER A 444 19.30 -1.32 -13.66
CA SER A 444 18.28 -0.76 -14.57
C SER A 444 16.95 -0.59 -13.86
N GLN A 445 16.42 -1.64 -13.23
CA GLN A 445 15.10 -1.58 -12.61
C GLN A 445 15.10 -0.72 -11.34
N ALA A 446 16.20 -0.70 -10.56
CA ALA A 446 16.38 0.22 -9.44
C ALA A 446 16.36 1.69 -9.91
N HIS A 447 17.09 2.04 -10.97
CA HIS A 447 17.05 3.39 -11.54
C HIS A 447 15.66 3.77 -12.09
N LEU A 448 14.89 2.82 -12.62
CA LEU A 448 13.55 3.07 -13.14
C LEU A 448 12.52 3.31 -12.03
N TRP A 449 12.61 2.59 -10.91
CA TRP A 449 11.81 2.92 -9.72
C TRP A 449 12.19 4.29 -9.15
N LYS A 450 13.49 4.64 -9.13
CA LYS A 450 13.92 5.98 -8.72
C LYS A 450 13.38 7.09 -9.65
N ASP A 451 13.44 6.88 -10.96
CA ASP A 451 12.85 7.79 -11.96
C ASP A 451 11.35 8.01 -11.76
N ALA A 452 10.62 6.98 -11.31
CA ALA A 452 9.22 7.10 -10.92
C ALA A 452 9.04 7.92 -9.64
N VAL A 453 9.75 7.56 -8.56
CA VAL A 453 9.72 8.29 -7.27
C VAL A 453 10.02 9.78 -7.43
N ASP A 454 11.07 10.10 -8.18
CA ASP A 454 11.49 11.49 -8.41
C ASP A 454 10.42 12.28 -9.21
N LYS A 455 9.75 11.63 -10.17
CA LYS A 455 8.68 12.25 -10.97
C LYS A 455 7.37 12.41 -10.21
N ILE A 456 6.95 11.41 -9.44
CA ILE A 456 5.76 11.47 -8.58
C ILE A 456 5.90 12.65 -7.60
N LYS A 457 7.09 12.80 -6.99
CA LYS A 457 7.42 13.95 -6.12
C LYS A 457 7.42 15.27 -6.87
N SER A 458 8.04 15.32 -8.06
CA SER A 458 8.09 16.54 -8.87
C SER A 458 6.72 16.96 -9.41
N ASN A 459 5.78 16.03 -9.61
CA ASN A 459 4.46 16.31 -10.15
C ASN A 459 3.43 16.65 -9.05
N ALA A 460 3.59 16.12 -7.83
CA ALA A 460 2.71 16.43 -6.71
C ALA A 460 2.69 17.91 -6.32
N ASN A 461 3.81 18.62 -6.48
CA ASN A 461 3.99 20.03 -6.09
C ASN A 461 3.68 20.33 -4.60
N HIS A 462 3.65 19.30 -3.76
CA HIS A 462 3.48 19.37 -2.31
C HIS A 462 4.26 18.21 -1.65
N PRO A 463 4.43 18.20 -0.31
CA PRO A 463 5.03 17.06 0.38
C PRO A 463 4.24 15.76 0.16
N ILE A 464 4.87 14.77 -0.47
CA ILE A 464 4.30 13.43 -0.74
C ILE A 464 5.33 12.37 -0.35
N ALA A 465 4.87 11.29 0.29
CA ALA A 465 5.69 10.10 0.50
C ALA A 465 5.40 9.07 -0.58
N VAL A 466 6.45 8.50 -1.17
CA VAL A 466 6.35 7.52 -2.25
C VAL A 466 6.94 6.19 -1.80
N MET A 467 6.18 5.11 -1.98
CA MET A 467 6.57 3.76 -1.60
C MET A 467 6.01 2.73 -2.58
N GLY A 468 6.43 1.48 -2.44
CA GLY A 468 5.75 0.37 -3.08
C GLY A 468 5.99 -0.95 -2.38
N ASN A 469 5.14 -1.95 -2.66
CA ASN A 469 5.18 -3.27 -2.02
C ASN A 469 6.46 -4.04 -2.41
N GLN A 470 7.29 -4.26 -1.40
CA GLN A 470 8.57 -4.96 -1.48
C GLN A 470 8.45 -6.42 -1.02
N TYR A 471 7.31 -7.09 -1.25
CA TYR A 471 7.03 -8.49 -0.85
C TYR A 471 8.29 -9.38 -0.80
N GLY A 472 8.45 -10.18 0.25
CA GLY A 472 9.66 -10.98 0.41
C GLY A 472 10.90 -10.15 0.79
N ASN A 473 10.70 -8.98 1.42
CA ASN A 473 11.79 -8.20 2.03
C ASN A 473 12.37 -8.82 3.31
N ASN A 474 11.89 -10.01 3.68
CA ASN A 474 12.54 -10.97 4.57
C ASN A 474 13.77 -11.63 3.92
N GLY A 475 14.19 -11.16 2.73
CA GLY A 475 15.33 -11.65 1.99
C GLY A 475 15.00 -12.73 0.96
N GLU A 476 13.75 -13.21 0.87
CA GLU A 476 13.28 -14.14 -0.18
C GLU A 476 13.51 -13.58 -1.59
N LYS A 477 13.36 -12.26 -1.75
CA LYS A 477 13.66 -11.54 -2.99
C LYS A 477 14.72 -10.46 -2.72
N PRO A 478 16.00 -10.69 -3.06
CA PRO A 478 17.08 -9.70 -2.90
C PRO A 478 16.82 -8.36 -3.61
N PHE A 479 15.98 -8.33 -4.64
CA PHE A 479 15.59 -7.06 -5.29
C PHE A 479 14.66 -6.21 -4.41
N SER A 480 13.84 -6.79 -3.54
CA SER A 480 13.08 -6.05 -2.52
C SER A 480 14.01 -5.22 -1.64
N VAL A 481 15.07 -5.85 -1.14
CA VAL A 481 16.09 -5.22 -0.31
C VAL A 481 16.78 -4.08 -1.07
N ALA A 482 17.09 -4.29 -2.35
CA ALA A 482 17.72 -3.28 -3.20
C ALA A 482 16.84 -2.02 -3.43
N LEU A 483 15.51 -2.14 -3.33
CA LEU A 483 14.56 -1.02 -3.51
C LEU A 483 14.36 -0.20 -2.23
N SER A 484 14.70 -0.75 -1.06
CA SER A 484 14.37 -0.17 0.25
C SER A 484 15.04 1.18 0.54
N GLN A 485 16.09 1.57 -0.20
CA GLN A 485 16.72 2.90 -0.09
C GLN A 485 16.07 3.97 -1.00
N ILE A 486 15.16 3.61 -1.90
CA ILE A 486 14.67 4.51 -2.96
C ILE A 486 13.39 5.25 -2.56
N GLY A 487 12.44 4.56 -1.94
CA GLY A 487 11.20 5.17 -1.41
C GLY A 487 11.40 5.84 -0.05
N ASP A 488 10.35 6.50 0.46
CA ASP A 488 10.31 7.10 1.80
C ASP A 488 9.90 6.11 2.89
N VAL A 489 9.24 5.02 2.49
CA VAL A 489 8.71 3.96 3.36
C VAL A 489 9.10 2.61 2.76
N VAL A 490 9.51 1.67 3.62
CA VAL A 490 9.70 0.27 3.24
C VAL A 490 8.37 -0.46 3.41
N CYS A 491 7.50 -0.32 2.41
CA CYS A 491 6.22 -1.03 2.40
C CYS A 491 6.44 -2.48 1.93
N THR A 492 5.90 -3.48 2.62
CA THR A 492 5.99 -4.89 2.21
C THR A 492 4.79 -5.70 2.71
N GLU A 493 4.38 -6.66 1.89
CA GLU A 493 3.32 -7.62 2.22
C GLU A 493 3.83 -8.84 3.01
N SER A 494 2.97 -9.35 3.90
CA SER A 494 3.11 -10.64 4.56
C SER A 494 2.19 -11.70 3.94
N ASN A 495 2.76 -12.64 3.19
CA ASN A 495 2.11 -13.90 2.78
C ASN A 495 1.90 -14.90 3.93
N ILE A 496 2.52 -14.65 5.08
CA ILE A 496 2.64 -15.63 6.15
C ILE A 496 1.30 -15.80 6.88
N GLY A 497 0.86 -17.05 7.00
CA GLY A 497 -0.48 -17.42 7.46
C GLY A 497 -1.47 -17.78 6.33
N THR A 498 -1.09 -17.69 5.05
CA THR A 498 -1.81 -18.34 3.93
C THR A 498 -1.65 -19.87 3.92
N ASN A 499 -0.55 -20.37 4.47
CA ASN A 499 -0.30 -21.79 4.70
C ASN A 499 -1.33 -22.38 5.68
N ALA A 500 -1.66 -23.66 5.48
CA ALA A 500 -2.61 -24.38 6.34
C ALA A 500 -2.13 -24.44 7.81
N THR A 501 -0.82 -24.67 8.03
CA THR A 501 -0.18 -24.67 9.35
C THR A 501 0.79 -23.49 9.50
N PHE A 502 0.99 -23.02 10.72
CA PHE A 502 1.92 -21.93 11.03
C PHE A 502 3.32 -22.49 11.32
N ALA A 503 4.01 -22.91 10.26
CA ALA A 503 5.31 -23.57 10.36
C ALA A 503 6.36 -22.72 11.11
N HIS A 504 7.29 -23.37 11.82
CA HIS A 504 8.25 -22.67 12.69
C HIS A 504 9.06 -21.58 11.94
N PHE A 505 9.45 -21.87 10.69
CA PHE A 505 10.15 -20.90 9.82
C PHE A 505 9.27 -19.73 9.33
N ASP A 506 7.94 -19.86 9.29
CA ASP A 506 7.07 -18.77 8.87
C ASP A 506 7.04 -17.64 9.91
N ARG A 507 7.12 -17.98 11.21
CA ARG A 507 7.29 -16.99 12.30
C ARG A 507 8.50 -16.07 12.06
N ILE A 508 9.67 -16.65 11.77
CA ILE A 508 10.92 -15.87 11.62
C ILE A 508 10.93 -15.10 10.31
N LYS A 509 10.34 -15.64 9.23
CA LYS A 509 10.12 -14.88 7.99
C LYS A 509 9.28 -13.62 8.21
N ALA A 510 8.23 -13.68 9.05
CA ALA A 510 7.34 -12.55 9.28
C ALA A 510 8.05 -11.41 10.02
N LEU A 511 8.79 -11.78 11.07
CA LEU A 511 9.69 -10.89 11.80
C LEU A 511 10.76 -10.27 10.89
N LEU A 512 11.34 -11.05 9.98
CA LEU A 512 12.40 -10.57 9.09
C LEU A 512 11.89 -9.63 7.98
N LEU A 513 10.60 -9.65 7.59
CA LEU A 513 10.02 -8.59 6.74
C LEU A 513 10.25 -7.21 7.36
N VAL A 514 10.23 -7.13 8.70
CA VAL A 514 10.41 -5.90 9.47
C VAL A 514 11.87 -5.66 9.88
N LYS A 515 12.57 -6.62 10.48
CA LYS A 515 13.98 -6.39 10.88
C LYS A 515 14.89 -6.12 9.65
N LEU A 516 14.78 -6.86 8.56
CA LEU A 516 15.57 -6.60 7.34
C LEU A 516 15.03 -5.39 6.57
N GLY A 517 13.71 -5.18 6.53
CA GLY A 517 13.11 -3.98 5.96
C GLY A 517 13.60 -2.69 6.61
N TYR A 518 13.72 -2.66 7.94
CA TYR A 518 14.22 -1.49 8.67
C TYR A 518 15.72 -1.28 8.42
N ALA A 519 16.50 -2.37 8.38
CA ALA A 519 17.94 -2.31 8.11
C ALA A 519 18.27 -1.84 6.69
N SER A 520 17.50 -2.30 5.69
CA SER A 520 17.65 -1.91 4.29
C SER A 520 17.07 -0.51 4.01
N GLY A 521 16.03 -0.10 4.75
CA GLY A 521 15.52 1.27 4.80
C GLY A 521 16.42 2.29 5.54
N GLU A 522 17.69 1.95 5.78
CA GLU A 522 18.69 2.72 6.54
C GLU A 522 18.21 3.12 7.95
N PHE A 523 17.47 2.27 8.66
CA PHE A 523 17.03 2.50 10.05
C PHE A 523 16.36 3.89 10.26
N ARG A 524 15.76 4.44 9.20
CA ARG A 524 15.25 5.80 9.08
C ARG A 524 13.88 5.79 8.44
N ARG A 525 13.74 5.12 7.30
CA ARG A 525 12.44 4.85 6.65
C ARG A 525 11.65 3.89 7.57
N PRO A 526 10.37 4.18 7.89
CA PRO A 526 9.55 3.22 8.61
C PRO A 526 9.27 2.00 7.72
N VAL A 527 9.04 0.84 8.33
CA VAL A 527 8.53 -0.35 7.62
C VAL A 527 7.03 -0.42 7.79
N TRP A 528 6.27 -0.50 6.70
CA TRP A 528 4.82 -0.67 6.73
C TRP A 528 4.48 -2.09 6.24
N LEU A 529 3.86 -2.90 7.10
CA LEU A 529 3.60 -4.32 6.86
C LEU A 529 2.13 -4.56 6.51
N GLN A 530 1.85 -4.91 5.25
CA GLN A 530 0.51 -5.19 4.75
C GLN A 530 0.06 -6.62 5.09
N TYR A 531 -1.21 -6.78 5.47
CA TYR A 531 -1.82 -8.05 5.87
C TYR A 531 -2.83 -8.63 4.86
N SER A 532 -2.84 -8.10 3.63
CA SER A 532 -3.66 -8.55 2.49
C SER A 532 -3.82 -10.08 2.38
N ALA A 533 -2.71 -10.82 2.41
CA ALA A 533 -2.75 -12.27 2.25
C ALA A 533 -3.43 -13.02 3.43
N LEU A 534 -3.48 -12.44 4.64
CA LEU A 534 -4.25 -13.01 5.75
C LEU A 534 -5.76 -12.93 5.49
N PHE A 535 -6.25 -11.85 4.89
CA PHE A 535 -7.67 -11.70 4.52
C PHE A 535 -8.11 -12.78 3.50
N HIS A 536 -7.19 -13.25 2.66
CA HIS A 536 -7.42 -14.33 1.70
C HIS A 536 -7.12 -15.75 2.24
N SER A 537 -6.69 -15.89 3.50
CA SER A 537 -6.35 -17.21 4.05
C SER A 537 -7.59 -18.00 4.49
N PRO A 538 -7.77 -19.27 4.06
CA PRO A 538 -8.82 -20.14 4.58
C PRO A 538 -8.57 -20.58 6.04
N VAL A 539 -7.41 -20.24 6.60
CA VAL A 539 -7.03 -20.46 8.01
C VAL A 539 -6.61 -19.12 8.64
N ALA A 540 -7.33 -18.04 8.28
CA ALA A 540 -7.21 -16.75 8.93
C ALA A 540 -7.71 -16.85 10.38
N ALA A 541 -6.81 -16.63 11.33
CA ALA A 541 -7.05 -16.81 12.76
C ALA A 541 -6.68 -15.51 13.50
N LYS A 542 -7.49 -15.11 14.48
CA LYS A 542 -7.35 -13.88 15.26
C LYS A 542 -6.00 -13.79 15.97
N SER A 543 -5.52 -14.90 16.49
CA SER A 543 -4.20 -15.02 17.13
C SER A 543 -3.05 -14.98 16.12
N ARG A 544 -3.21 -15.49 14.89
CA ARG A 544 -2.22 -15.30 13.79
C ARG A 544 -2.08 -13.82 13.43
N LEU A 545 -3.19 -13.09 13.23
CA LEU A 545 -3.20 -11.66 12.92
C LEU A 545 -2.58 -10.82 14.07
N ARG A 546 -2.96 -11.12 15.32
CA ARG A 546 -2.37 -10.50 16.52
C ARG A 546 -0.85 -10.74 16.60
N PHE A 547 -0.39 -11.98 16.40
CA PHE A 547 1.04 -12.31 16.44
C PHE A 547 1.84 -11.56 15.38
N ILE A 548 1.39 -11.56 14.11
CA ILE A 548 2.11 -10.88 13.02
C ILE A 548 2.14 -9.36 13.26
N SER A 549 1.06 -8.79 13.79
CA SER A 549 1.01 -7.38 14.20
C SER A 549 1.96 -7.07 15.37
N ALA A 550 2.00 -7.93 16.38
CA ALA A 550 2.90 -7.82 17.51
C ALA A 550 4.38 -7.90 17.11
N GLN A 551 4.73 -8.82 16.19
CA GLN A 551 6.09 -8.91 15.64
C GLN A 551 6.50 -7.64 14.90
N SER A 552 5.59 -7.02 14.15
CA SER A 552 5.81 -5.74 13.49
C SER A 552 6.11 -4.64 14.52
N LEU A 553 5.20 -4.45 15.48
CA LEU A 553 5.29 -3.41 16.51
C LEU A 553 6.52 -3.57 17.42
N ALA A 554 6.92 -4.80 17.73
CA ALA A 554 8.10 -5.09 18.53
C ALA A 554 9.43 -4.71 17.85
N ASN A 555 9.41 -4.47 16.53
CA ASN A 555 10.63 -4.30 15.70
C ASN A 555 10.66 -2.99 14.89
N ASN A 556 9.94 -1.95 15.34
CA ASN A 556 9.79 -0.65 14.65
C ASN A 556 9.01 -0.72 13.31
N GLY A 557 8.21 -1.77 13.12
CA GLY A 557 7.26 -1.91 12.01
C GLY A 557 5.88 -1.35 12.36
N THR A 558 5.23 -0.75 11.37
CA THR A 558 3.86 -0.26 11.42
C THR A 558 2.92 -1.27 10.73
N PRO A 559 1.90 -1.79 11.41
CA PRO A 559 0.75 -2.42 10.78
C PRO A 559 0.12 -1.53 9.70
N PHE A 560 0.03 -2.04 8.47
CA PHE A 560 -0.73 -1.42 7.38
C PHE A 560 -2.02 -2.23 7.21
N THR A 561 -3.07 -1.82 7.93
CA THR A 561 -4.28 -2.62 8.16
C THR A 561 -5.18 -2.69 6.93
N TRP A 562 -5.81 -3.84 6.68
CA TRP A 562 -6.69 -4.09 5.54
C TRP A 562 -8.14 -3.77 5.93
N ALA A 563 -8.36 -2.51 6.29
CA ALA A 563 -9.58 -1.93 6.85
C ALA A 563 -10.81 -2.15 5.96
N THR A 564 -11.43 -3.29 6.15
CA THR A 564 -12.68 -3.72 5.51
C THR A 564 -13.88 -3.05 6.17
N ALA A 565 -15.03 -3.01 5.48
CA ALA A 565 -16.22 -2.33 6.03
C ALA A 565 -16.66 -2.97 7.37
N PRO A 566 -17.00 -2.17 8.40
CA PRO A 566 -17.64 -2.67 9.61
C PRO A 566 -18.84 -3.57 9.29
N GLY A 567 -18.92 -4.73 9.94
CA GLY A 567 -19.95 -5.73 9.69
C GLY A 567 -19.77 -6.63 8.45
N GLN A 568 -18.84 -6.34 7.53
CA GLN A 568 -18.57 -7.20 6.36
C GLN A 568 -17.52 -8.29 6.66
N SER A 569 -16.56 -8.03 7.55
CA SER A 569 -15.42 -8.95 7.84
C SER A 569 -15.38 -9.48 9.28
N GLY A 570 -16.31 -9.05 10.14
CA GLY A 570 -16.43 -9.50 11.53
C GLY A 570 -15.13 -9.31 12.33
N TRP A 571 -14.65 -10.40 12.94
CA TRP A 571 -13.52 -10.39 13.88
C TRP A 571 -12.24 -9.76 13.34
N PHE A 572 -12.03 -9.74 12.02
CA PHE A 572 -10.82 -9.20 11.40
C PHE A 572 -10.74 -7.69 11.62
N PHE A 573 -11.79 -6.95 11.24
CA PHE A 573 -11.88 -5.50 11.48
C PHE A 573 -11.79 -5.17 12.98
N ASP A 574 -12.53 -5.89 13.84
CA ASP A 574 -12.49 -5.67 15.29
C ASP A 574 -11.07 -5.81 15.87
N THR A 575 -10.28 -6.73 15.30
CA THR A 575 -8.91 -7.01 15.74
C THR A 575 -7.94 -5.93 15.24
N GLU A 576 -8.07 -5.51 13.97
CA GLU A 576 -7.30 -4.37 13.44
C GLU A 576 -7.65 -3.07 14.19
N ALA A 577 -8.93 -2.83 14.49
CA ALA A 577 -9.40 -1.67 15.23
C ALA A 577 -8.84 -1.63 16.67
N ALA A 578 -8.80 -2.76 17.36
CA ALA A 578 -8.16 -2.88 18.67
C ALA A 578 -6.64 -2.58 18.59
N ILE A 579 -5.95 -3.05 17.56
CA ILE A 579 -4.53 -2.75 17.31
C ILE A 579 -4.34 -1.25 17.07
N CYS A 580 -5.11 -0.65 16.15
CA CYS A 580 -5.04 0.77 15.83
C CYS A 580 -5.27 1.67 17.06
N ARG A 581 -6.24 1.35 17.92
CA ARG A 581 -6.48 2.06 19.19
C ARG A 581 -5.30 1.94 20.14
N PHE A 582 -4.83 0.72 20.42
CA PHE A 582 -3.65 0.48 21.26
C PHE A 582 -2.42 1.26 20.77
N MET A 583 -2.23 1.36 19.45
CA MET A 583 -1.18 2.14 18.83
C MET A 583 -1.33 3.67 19.01
N GLN A 584 -2.54 4.22 18.93
CA GLN A 584 -2.76 5.65 19.20
C GLN A 584 -2.60 5.98 20.68
N ASP A 585 -3.21 5.16 21.54
CA ASP A 585 -3.26 5.41 22.98
C ASP A 585 -1.87 5.20 23.63
N HIS A 586 -0.96 4.47 22.98
CA HIS A 586 0.44 4.28 23.40
C HIS A 586 1.49 4.71 22.34
N ARG A 587 1.17 5.71 21.49
CA ARG A 587 1.97 6.16 20.33
C ARG A 587 3.48 6.34 20.57
N HIS A 588 3.87 6.74 21.78
CA HIS A 588 5.27 6.94 22.18
C HIS A 588 6.10 5.66 22.28
N LEU A 589 5.48 4.48 22.20
CA LEU A 589 6.13 3.17 22.15
C LEU A 589 6.42 2.70 20.71
N PHE A 590 6.04 3.49 19.70
CA PHE A 590 6.14 3.12 18.28
C PHE A 590 6.68 4.26 17.39
N SER A 591 6.39 5.53 17.72
CA SER A 591 6.86 6.72 17.00
C SER A 591 8.31 7.06 17.36
N ARG A 592 9.19 7.04 16.34
CA ARG A 592 10.61 7.43 16.40
C ARG A 592 11.51 6.66 17.38
N CYS A 593 11.18 5.40 17.67
CA CYS A 593 12.05 4.49 18.41
C CYS A 593 13.30 4.09 17.58
N ASP A 594 14.35 3.63 18.27
CA ASP A 594 15.51 2.95 17.67
C ASP A 594 15.75 1.61 18.39
N GLY A 595 16.27 0.62 17.67
CA GLY A 595 16.63 -0.68 18.24
C GLY A 595 17.78 -0.54 19.24
N TYR A 596 17.68 -1.28 20.36
CA TYR A 596 18.78 -1.44 21.32
C TYR A 596 19.30 -2.89 21.30
N ALA A 597 20.18 -3.17 20.34
CA ALA A 597 20.86 -4.44 20.17
C ALA A 597 22.39 -4.28 20.21
N ASN A 598 23.09 -5.33 20.63
CA ASN A 598 24.55 -5.42 20.54
C ASN A 598 25.03 -6.63 19.73
N VAL A 599 24.12 -7.29 19.00
CA VAL A 599 24.41 -8.34 18.03
C VAL A 599 23.95 -7.88 16.64
N GLY A 600 24.84 -7.97 15.65
CA GLY A 600 24.52 -7.66 14.24
C GLY A 600 24.46 -8.92 13.39
N LEU A 601 23.29 -9.22 12.82
CA LEU A 601 23.07 -10.30 11.87
C LEU A 601 23.22 -9.75 10.44
N ILE A 602 24.28 -10.12 9.74
CA ILE A 602 24.61 -9.55 8.42
C ILE A 602 23.73 -10.17 7.33
N TYR A 603 23.03 -9.32 6.57
CA TYR A 603 22.46 -9.69 5.27
C TYR A 603 23.34 -9.08 4.16
N SER A 604 24.10 -9.91 3.45
CA SER A 604 24.90 -9.46 2.30
C SER A 604 24.05 -9.50 1.03
N LEU A 605 23.61 -8.33 0.56
CA LEU A 605 22.92 -8.17 -0.71
C LEU A 605 23.72 -8.76 -1.88
N PRO A 606 25.04 -8.51 -2.07
CA PRO A 606 25.76 -9.13 -3.17
C PRO A 606 25.77 -10.67 -3.07
N THR A 607 26.00 -11.25 -1.89
CA THR A 607 25.95 -12.72 -1.68
C THR A 607 24.64 -13.35 -2.19
N GLN A 608 23.51 -12.64 -2.00
CA GLN A 608 22.17 -13.14 -2.29
C GLN A 608 21.72 -12.78 -3.72
N MET A 609 22.02 -11.57 -4.20
CA MET A 609 21.55 -11.06 -5.51
C MET A 609 22.15 -11.85 -6.67
N TRP A 610 23.43 -12.20 -6.57
CA TRP A 610 24.14 -12.97 -7.60
C TRP A 610 23.57 -14.38 -7.76
N LYS A 611 22.97 -14.92 -6.71
CA LYS A 611 22.38 -16.26 -6.66
C LYS A 611 20.86 -16.26 -6.94
N ARG A 612 20.31 -15.13 -7.41
CA ARG A 612 18.88 -14.97 -7.73
C ARG A 612 18.68 -14.52 -9.18
N SER A 613 18.22 -15.44 -10.03
CA SER A 613 17.77 -15.15 -11.39
C SER A 613 16.88 -16.27 -11.92
N ALA A 614 15.63 -15.95 -12.25
CA ALA A 614 14.72 -16.88 -12.92
C ALA A 614 15.14 -17.19 -14.37
N ALA A 615 15.95 -16.32 -14.99
CA ALA A 615 16.49 -16.52 -16.33
C ALA A 615 17.48 -17.69 -16.40
N PHE A 616 18.28 -17.86 -15.34
CA PHE A 616 19.40 -18.80 -15.31
C PHE A 616 19.27 -19.83 -14.17
N GLU A 617 18.03 -20.09 -13.73
CA GLU A 617 17.67 -21.09 -12.72
C GLU A 617 18.41 -20.94 -11.36
N LEU A 618 18.81 -19.70 -11.01
CA LEU A 618 19.56 -19.42 -9.78
C LEU A 618 18.60 -19.15 -8.61
N SER A 619 18.71 -19.97 -7.56
CA SER A 619 17.95 -19.82 -6.31
C SER A 619 18.85 -19.53 -5.10
N PRO A 620 18.63 -18.42 -4.37
CA PRO A 620 19.34 -18.10 -3.12
C PRO A 620 18.85 -18.90 -1.90
N GLU A 621 17.86 -19.79 -2.07
CA GLU A 621 17.12 -20.47 -0.98
C GLU A 621 18.01 -21.10 0.10
N LYS A 622 19.14 -21.69 -0.29
CA LYS A 622 20.12 -22.28 0.65
C LYS A 622 20.69 -21.23 1.63
N TYR A 623 21.04 -20.05 1.13
CA TYR A 623 21.58 -18.95 1.91
C TYR A 623 20.47 -18.24 2.72
N GLN A 624 19.25 -18.22 2.20
CA GLN A 624 18.08 -17.74 2.94
C GLN A 624 17.73 -18.65 4.14
N LYS A 625 17.70 -19.97 3.95
CA LYS A 625 17.50 -20.96 5.02
C LYS A 625 18.56 -20.83 6.12
N TRP A 626 19.82 -20.58 5.76
CA TRP A 626 20.89 -20.27 6.73
C TRP A 626 20.60 -18.98 7.50
N PHE A 627 20.29 -17.88 6.81
CA PHE A 627 19.93 -16.60 7.44
C PHE A 627 18.75 -16.74 8.40
N TYR A 628 17.73 -17.52 8.03
CA TYR A 628 16.56 -17.81 8.87
C TYR A 628 16.90 -18.64 10.10
N ALA A 629 17.74 -19.67 9.97
CA ALA A 629 18.15 -20.48 11.13
C ALA A 629 18.91 -19.64 12.16
N PHE A 630 19.88 -18.81 11.75
CA PHE A 630 20.58 -17.91 12.66
C PHE A 630 19.64 -16.89 13.32
N ALA A 631 18.72 -16.29 12.56
CA ALA A 631 17.74 -15.35 13.08
C ALA A 631 16.78 -16.00 14.11
N MET A 632 16.29 -17.21 13.81
CA MET A 632 15.36 -17.96 14.65
C MET A 632 16.00 -18.36 15.97
N ALA A 633 17.26 -18.82 15.93
CA ALA A 633 17.99 -19.18 17.14
C ALA A 633 18.25 -17.96 18.03
N LEU A 634 18.51 -16.78 17.46
CA LEU A 634 18.71 -15.56 18.25
C LEU A 634 17.43 -15.16 19.02
N GLU A 635 16.25 -15.26 18.40
CA GLU A 635 14.97 -15.02 19.11
C GLU A 635 14.67 -16.10 20.16
N GLU A 636 14.89 -17.39 19.86
CA GLU A 636 14.69 -18.49 20.82
C GLU A 636 15.65 -18.44 22.03
N MET A 637 16.81 -17.79 21.89
CA MET A 637 17.76 -17.52 22.97
C MET A 637 17.53 -16.16 23.67
N HIS A 638 16.52 -15.39 23.27
CA HIS A 638 16.24 -14.02 23.72
C HIS A 638 17.39 -13.02 23.47
N VAL A 639 18.26 -13.29 22.49
CA VAL A 639 19.42 -12.46 22.17
C VAL A 639 18.99 -11.25 21.35
N ALA A 640 18.95 -10.06 21.97
CA ALA A 640 18.60 -8.82 21.29
C ALA A 640 19.57 -8.47 20.13
N TYR A 641 19.10 -8.69 18.89
CA TYR A 641 19.86 -8.48 17.66
C TYR A 641 19.17 -7.53 16.67
N GLU A 642 19.99 -6.89 15.84
CA GLU A 642 19.59 -6.15 14.64
C GLU A 642 20.03 -6.91 13.38
N VAL A 643 19.25 -6.81 12.31
CA VAL A 643 19.76 -7.11 10.97
C VAL A 643 20.62 -5.92 10.52
N ASN A 644 21.72 -6.18 9.83
CA ASN A 644 22.61 -5.16 9.29
C ASN A 644 22.84 -5.47 7.80
N CYS A 645 22.29 -4.63 6.91
CA CYS A 645 22.27 -4.89 5.47
C CYS A 645 23.54 -4.35 4.79
N TRP A 646 24.27 -5.20 4.10
CA TRP A 646 25.50 -4.86 3.37
C TRP A 646 25.25 -4.88 1.87
N TRP A 647 25.73 -3.86 1.19
CA TRP A 647 25.27 -3.49 -0.14
C TRP A 647 26.24 -3.86 -1.25
N HIS A 648 25.71 -3.90 -2.47
CA HIS A 648 26.51 -3.77 -3.67
C HIS A 648 26.63 -2.27 -4.01
N PRO A 649 27.83 -1.71 -4.29
CA PRO A 649 28.02 -0.26 -4.46
C PRO A 649 27.17 0.42 -5.55
N LEU A 650 26.66 -0.35 -6.53
CA LEU A 650 25.76 0.16 -7.57
C LEU A 650 24.25 0.09 -7.22
N LEU A 651 23.90 -0.45 -6.04
CA LEU A 651 22.50 -0.64 -5.61
C LEU A 651 22.13 0.12 -4.32
N GLY A 652 23.12 0.53 -3.51
CA GLY A 652 22.85 1.34 -2.32
C GLY A 652 24.10 1.59 -1.46
N SER A 653 23.91 2.33 -0.37
CA SER A 653 24.96 2.76 0.54
C SER A 653 25.09 1.85 1.77
N ASP A 654 26.33 1.46 2.06
CA ASP A 654 26.73 0.78 3.29
C ASP A 654 26.84 1.71 4.51
N GLN A 655 26.88 3.04 4.32
CA GLN A 655 27.41 3.97 5.32
C GLN A 655 26.84 3.75 6.72
N LEU A 656 25.51 3.81 6.88
CA LEU A 656 24.87 3.71 8.18
C LEU A 656 24.93 2.28 8.76
N SER A 657 24.94 1.24 7.91
CA SER A 657 25.19 -0.14 8.34
C SER A 657 26.58 -0.26 8.98
N MET A 658 27.60 0.36 8.36
CA MET A 658 28.97 0.41 8.86
C MET A 658 29.12 1.25 10.13
N GLU A 659 28.38 2.36 10.25
CA GLU A 659 28.28 3.15 11.48
C GLU A 659 27.68 2.33 12.63
N ARG A 660 26.58 1.59 12.41
CA ARG A 660 25.92 0.76 13.45
C ARG A 660 26.81 -0.39 13.96
N LEU A 661 27.80 -0.85 13.19
CA LEU A 661 28.78 -1.85 13.67
C LEU A 661 29.44 -1.44 14.99
N SER A 662 29.56 -0.12 15.26
CA SER A 662 30.11 0.43 16.52
C SER A 662 29.35 -0.01 17.78
N ARG A 663 28.04 -0.32 17.66
CA ARG A 663 27.17 -0.77 18.75
C ARG A 663 27.39 -2.25 19.11
N TYR A 664 27.82 -3.06 18.13
CA TYR A 664 27.81 -4.51 18.27
C TYR A 664 29.08 -5.06 18.96
N LYS A 665 28.88 -6.07 19.80
CA LYS A 665 29.93 -6.92 20.39
C LYS A 665 30.14 -8.19 19.57
N LEU A 666 29.05 -8.70 18.97
CA LEU A 666 29.02 -9.90 18.17
C LEU A 666 28.48 -9.59 16.76
N LEU A 667 29.16 -10.10 15.73
CA LEU A 667 28.68 -10.14 14.35
C LEU A 667 28.47 -11.58 13.91
N ILE A 668 27.38 -11.81 13.17
CA ILE A 668 27.02 -13.12 12.65
C ILE A 668 26.85 -12.98 11.14
N LEU A 669 27.56 -13.80 10.37
CA LEU A 669 27.56 -13.80 8.89
C LEU A 669 27.01 -15.14 8.36
N PRO A 670 25.70 -15.26 8.10
CA PRO A 670 25.05 -16.48 7.58
C PRO A 670 25.43 -16.78 6.12
N GLY A 671 26.64 -17.29 5.90
CA GLY A 671 27.13 -17.67 4.57
C GLY A 671 27.41 -16.50 3.63
N ALA A 672 27.67 -15.30 4.16
CA ALA A 672 28.16 -14.17 3.38
C ALA A 672 29.50 -14.55 2.73
N ASP A 673 29.58 -14.49 1.39
CA ASP A 673 30.76 -14.86 0.61
C ASP A 673 31.27 -13.73 -0.31
N CYS A 674 30.42 -12.77 -0.69
CA CYS A 674 30.78 -11.60 -1.49
C CYS A 674 30.94 -10.35 -0.61
N PHE A 675 32.07 -9.65 -0.71
CA PHE A 675 32.41 -8.50 0.14
C PHE A 675 33.14 -7.37 -0.62
N THR A 676 32.77 -6.11 -0.36
CA THR A 676 33.59 -4.96 -0.76
C THR A 676 34.89 -4.88 0.04
N LYS A 677 35.90 -4.15 -0.48
CA LYS A 677 37.16 -3.88 0.24
C LYS A 677 36.90 -3.12 1.54
N GLU A 678 35.90 -2.26 1.52
CA GLU A 678 35.43 -1.42 2.62
C GLU A 678 34.77 -2.28 3.72
N GLN A 679 33.89 -3.21 3.34
CA GLN A 679 33.31 -4.21 4.25
C GLN A 679 34.39 -5.07 4.93
N LEU A 680 35.40 -5.53 4.18
CA LEU A 680 36.53 -6.29 4.73
C LEU A 680 37.41 -5.45 5.68
N ALA A 681 37.64 -4.18 5.34
CA ALA A 681 38.36 -3.24 6.21
C ALA A 681 37.57 -2.93 7.50
N MET A 682 36.23 -2.85 7.43
CA MET A 682 35.38 -2.67 8.60
C MET A 682 35.32 -3.94 9.47
N LEU A 683 35.30 -5.14 8.88
CA LEU A 683 35.46 -6.41 9.62
C LEU A 683 36.81 -6.50 10.34
N LYS A 684 37.90 -6.02 9.71
CA LYS A 684 39.21 -5.93 10.35
C LYS A 684 39.15 -5.00 11.57
N LYS A 685 38.67 -3.76 11.40
CA LYS A 685 38.49 -2.78 12.49
C LYS A 685 37.58 -3.30 13.61
N PHE A 686 36.56 -4.09 13.27
CA PHE A 686 35.65 -4.71 14.23
C PHE A 686 36.38 -5.68 15.17
N LYS A 687 37.21 -6.58 14.61
CA LYS A 687 38.08 -7.49 15.40
C LYS A 687 39.10 -6.71 16.22
N GLU A 688 39.71 -5.67 15.64
CA GLU A 688 40.74 -4.85 16.31
C GLU A 688 40.22 -4.14 17.57
N ARG A 689 38.94 -3.75 17.61
CA ARG A 689 38.29 -3.24 18.84
C ARG A 689 37.74 -4.31 19.80
N GLY A 690 38.09 -5.58 19.59
CA GLY A 690 37.63 -6.70 20.43
C GLY A 690 36.27 -7.27 20.08
N GLY A 691 35.66 -6.91 18.94
CA GLY A 691 34.41 -7.50 18.48
C GLY A 691 34.58 -8.92 17.93
N HIS A 692 33.65 -9.82 18.24
CA HIS A 692 33.67 -11.23 17.83
C HIS A 692 32.82 -11.52 16.59
N ILE A 693 33.31 -12.38 15.70
CA ILE A 693 32.64 -12.77 14.46
C ILE A 693 32.34 -14.28 14.48
N ILE A 694 31.08 -14.64 14.24
CA ILE A 694 30.67 -16.00 13.84
C ILE A 694 30.38 -15.97 12.33
N THR A 695 30.91 -16.95 11.60
CA THR A 695 30.63 -17.11 10.16
C THR A 695 30.51 -18.58 9.78
N LEU A 696 29.87 -18.86 8.65
CA LEU A 696 29.93 -20.18 8.02
C LEU A 696 31.26 -20.39 7.27
N SER A 697 31.70 -21.64 7.21
CA SER A 697 32.90 -22.04 6.49
C SER A 697 32.66 -22.05 4.99
N MET A 698 32.79 -20.88 4.35
CA MET A 698 32.68 -20.75 2.91
C MET A 698 33.96 -21.27 2.21
N PRO A 699 33.86 -22.07 1.13
CA PRO A 699 35.01 -22.67 0.46
C PRO A 699 35.80 -21.67 -0.40
N LYS A 700 35.18 -20.54 -0.75
CA LYS A 700 35.76 -19.40 -1.46
C LYS A 700 35.16 -18.11 -0.88
N LEU A 701 35.88 -17.02 -1.04
CA LEU A 701 35.41 -15.65 -0.80
C LEU A 701 35.57 -14.86 -2.09
N TYR A 702 34.70 -13.88 -2.31
CA TYR A 702 34.68 -13.06 -3.50
C TYR A 702 34.60 -11.57 -3.16
N ASP A 703 34.96 -10.73 -4.12
CA ASP A 703 34.60 -9.30 -4.09
C ASP A 703 33.09 -9.11 -4.31
N GLU A 704 32.62 -7.86 -4.36
CA GLU A 704 31.22 -7.55 -4.65
C GLU A 704 30.74 -7.97 -6.05
N ASN A 705 31.66 -8.29 -6.98
CA ASN A 705 31.41 -8.67 -8.37
C ASN A 705 31.53 -10.19 -8.61
N VAL A 706 31.64 -11.01 -7.56
CA VAL A 706 31.94 -12.46 -7.61
C VAL A 706 33.28 -12.78 -8.28
N GLU A 707 34.31 -11.96 -8.06
CA GLU A 707 35.70 -12.28 -8.43
C GLU A 707 36.44 -12.85 -7.21
N PRO A 708 37.14 -14.00 -7.29
CA PRO A 708 37.76 -14.63 -6.12
C PRO A 708 38.82 -13.76 -5.43
N ILE A 709 38.76 -13.67 -4.09
CA ILE A 709 39.70 -12.89 -3.27
C ILE A 709 40.40 -13.74 -2.20
N SER A 710 41.65 -13.38 -1.90
CA SER A 710 42.42 -13.90 -0.77
C SER A 710 42.35 -12.92 0.41
N SER A 711 41.42 -13.15 1.35
CA SER A 711 41.25 -12.32 2.55
C SER A 711 41.67 -13.05 3.83
N SER A 712 42.69 -12.56 4.52
CA SER A 712 43.13 -13.09 5.83
C SER A 712 42.14 -12.77 6.96
N VAL A 713 41.33 -11.71 6.81
CA VAL A 713 40.38 -11.21 7.83
C VAL A 713 39.40 -12.30 8.28
N LEU A 714 38.94 -13.12 7.33
CA LEU A 714 38.02 -14.24 7.55
C LEU A 714 38.72 -15.61 7.57
N ASN A 715 40.05 -15.66 7.73
CA ASN A 715 40.79 -16.93 7.76
C ASN A 715 41.43 -17.26 9.12
N SER A 716 41.77 -16.28 9.97
CA SER A 716 42.34 -16.57 11.30
C SER A 716 42.08 -15.47 12.34
N GLY A 717 42.41 -15.76 13.61
CA GLY A 717 42.34 -14.83 14.74
C GLY A 717 41.38 -15.30 15.84
N LYS A 718 41.68 -14.95 17.11
CA LYS A 718 40.92 -15.41 18.29
C LYS A 718 39.46 -14.93 18.33
N GLN A 719 39.14 -13.80 17.68
CA GLN A 719 37.79 -13.27 17.58
C GLN A 719 36.99 -13.79 16.36
N LEU A 720 37.38 -14.91 15.75
CA LEU A 720 36.69 -15.50 14.60
C LEU A 720 36.34 -16.97 14.87
N THR A 721 35.05 -17.27 14.94
CA THR A 721 34.53 -18.64 14.99
C THR A 721 33.94 -19.02 13.64
N LYS A 722 34.43 -20.12 13.07
CA LYS A 722 33.86 -20.75 11.87
C LYS A 722 32.99 -21.95 12.26
N LEU A 723 31.78 -22.01 11.72
CA LEU A 723 30.88 -23.16 11.82
C LEU A 723 30.89 -23.93 10.49
N SER A 724 30.70 -25.26 10.51
CA SER A 724 30.45 -25.98 9.25
C SER A 724 29.03 -25.69 8.77
N PRO A 725 28.79 -25.42 7.47
CA PRO A 725 27.44 -25.36 6.92
C PRO A 725 26.59 -26.61 7.18
N ASP A 726 27.20 -27.77 7.36
CA ASP A 726 26.50 -29.06 7.54
C ASP A 726 25.69 -29.14 8.84
N ILE A 727 26.04 -28.34 9.85
CA ILE A 727 25.27 -28.32 11.11
C ILE A 727 23.87 -27.73 10.90
N LEU A 728 23.67 -26.93 9.84
CA LEU A 728 22.38 -26.32 9.48
C LEU A 728 21.47 -27.24 8.65
N ALA A 729 21.88 -28.50 8.42
CA ALA A 729 20.99 -29.54 7.86
C ALA A 729 19.95 -30.02 8.89
N ASP A 730 20.17 -29.73 10.17
CA ASP A 730 19.33 -30.08 11.31
C ASP A 730 19.28 -28.87 12.25
N TYR A 731 18.09 -28.31 12.47
CA TYR A 731 17.96 -27.08 13.25
C TYR A 731 18.27 -27.26 14.74
N ASP A 732 17.85 -28.37 15.34
CA ASP A 732 18.05 -28.62 16.77
C ASP A 732 19.53 -28.90 17.07
N ARG A 733 20.21 -29.59 16.14
CA ARG A 733 21.68 -29.75 16.16
C ARG A 733 22.40 -28.41 16.01
N PHE A 734 21.97 -27.55 15.08
CA PHE A 734 22.52 -26.19 14.95
C PHE A 734 22.33 -25.40 16.25
N TYR A 735 21.10 -25.33 16.77
CA TYR A 735 20.74 -24.59 17.98
C TYR A 735 21.59 -25.05 19.19
N THR A 736 21.64 -26.36 19.43
CA THR A 736 22.44 -26.97 20.52
C THR A 736 23.94 -26.67 20.40
N THR A 737 24.45 -26.50 19.18
CA THR A 737 25.85 -26.11 18.92
C THR A 737 26.06 -24.60 19.09
N PHE A 738 25.07 -23.79 18.71
CA PHE A 738 25.16 -22.34 18.59
C PHE A 738 24.87 -21.61 19.92
N GLN A 739 23.95 -22.11 20.75
CA GLN A 739 23.56 -21.48 22.01
C GLN A 739 24.71 -21.36 23.04
N PRO A 740 25.51 -22.42 23.31
CA PRO A 740 26.65 -22.30 24.21
C PRO A 740 27.73 -21.36 23.67
N LEU A 741 27.88 -21.27 22.34
CA LEU A 741 28.81 -20.37 21.67
C LEU A 741 28.38 -18.90 21.83
N VAL A 742 27.12 -18.55 21.54
CA VAL A 742 26.65 -17.16 21.65
C VAL A 742 26.66 -16.70 23.10
N THR A 743 26.17 -17.53 24.04
CA THR A 743 26.24 -17.23 25.49
C THR A 743 27.68 -16.95 25.93
N LYS A 744 28.65 -17.77 25.49
CA LYS A 744 30.08 -17.58 25.79
C LYS A 744 30.71 -16.38 25.09
N LEU A 745 30.19 -15.93 23.95
CA LEU A 745 30.74 -14.78 23.22
C LEU A 745 30.11 -13.43 23.63
N LEU A 746 29.01 -13.45 24.38
CA LEU A 746 28.41 -12.26 24.97
C LEU A 746 28.82 -12.07 26.43
N GLU A 747 28.93 -13.13 27.24
CA GLU A 747 29.27 -13.06 28.67
C GLU A 747 28.41 -11.98 29.39
N ASP A 748 29.03 -11.02 30.10
CA ASP A 748 28.34 -9.93 30.78
C ASP A 748 27.64 -8.93 29.83
N HIS A 749 27.89 -8.99 28.52
CA HIS A 749 27.21 -8.18 27.52
C HIS A 749 25.86 -8.76 27.05
N HIS A 750 25.39 -9.90 27.58
CA HIS A 750 24.05 -10.40 27.21
C HIS A 750 22.95 -9.43 27.70
N LEU A 751 22.24 -8.78 26.76
CA LEU A 751 21.32 -7.68 27.06
C LEU A 751 20.02 -8.11 27.75
N ILE A 752 19.62 -9.38 27.59
CA ILE A 752 18.42 -9.97 28.16
C ILE A 752 18.82 -11.31 28.79
N GLN A 753 18.30 -11.61 29.97
CA GLN A 753 18.35 -12.94 30.57
C GLN A 753 16.97 -13.23 31.20
N THR A 754 16.37 -14.39 30.94
CA THR A 754 15.01 -14.71 31.37
C THR A 754 14.82 -16.20 31.63
N ASP A 755 13.74 -16.54 32.34
CA ASP A 755 13.18 -17.88 32.51
C ASP A 755 12.00 -18.15 31.54
N ALA A 756 11.62 -17.17 30.70
CA ALA A 756 10.57 -17.30 29.72
C ALA A 756 10.88 -18.38 28.66
N PRO A 757 9.86 -19.09 28.14
CA PRO A 757 10.08 -20.13 27.12
C PRO A 757 10.47 -19.51 25.77
N LYS A 758 11.16 -20.29 24.94
CA LYS A 758 11.72 -19.88 23.63
C LYS A 758 10.66 -19.39 22.63
N GLU A 759 9.40 -19.76 22.85
CA GLU A 759 8.26 -19.32 22.05
C GLU A 759 7.89 -17.85 22.29
N VAL A 760 8.31 -17.24 23.40
CA VAL A 760 8.19 -15.80 23.67
C VAL A 760 9.42 -15.09 23.15
N TRP A 761 9.24 -14.25 22.13
CA TRP A 761 10.30 -13.46 21.50
C TRP A 761 10.37 -12.07 22.12
N ALA A 762 11.58 -11.50 22.16
CA ALA A 762 11.89 -10.32 22.98
C ALA A 762 12.71 -9.30 22.19
N SER A 763 12.28 -8.04 22.18
CA SER A 763 13.00 -6.95 21.51
C SER A 763 13.04 -5.69 22.36
N LEU A 764 14.19 -5.01 22.35
CA LEU A 764 14.44 -3.78 23.10
C LEU A 764 14.41 -2.57 22.17
N GLN A 765 13.58 -1.59 22.51
CA GLN A 765 13.48 -0.30 21.82
C GLN A 765 13.83 0.84 22.79
N LEU A 766 14.50 1.86 22.28
CA LEU A 766 14.88 3.08 23.01
C LEU A 766 14.16 4.27 22.37
N ASP A 767 13.57 5.14 23.19
CA ASP A 767 12.89 6.34 22.69
C ASP A 767 13.87 7.38 22.12
N GLU A 768 13.34 8.30 21.31
CA GLU A 768 14.08 9.42 20.72
C GLU A 768 14.86 10.27 21.75
N GLY A 769 14.33 10.45 22.96
CA GLY A 769 14.99 11.13 24.07
C GLY A 769 16.04 10.30 24.83
N LYS A 770 16.10 8.98 24.59
CA LYS A 770 16.99 8.02 25.28
C LYS A 770 16.84 8.03 26.80
N LYS A 771 15.59 8.02 27.27
CA LYS A 771 15.18 7.98 28.69
C LYS A 771 14.09 6.96 29.00
N VAL A 772 13.47 6.35 27.99
CA VAL A 772 12.55 5.23 28.11
C VAL A 772 13.11 4.06 27.31
N LEU A 773 13.37 2.95 27.99
CA LEU A 773 13.70 1.66 27.37
C LEU A 773 12.44 0.79 27.43
N SER A 774 11.96 0.30 26.29
CA SER A 774 10.82 -0.62 26.22
C SER A 774 11.27 -2.02 25.85
N LEU A 775 10.84 -3.00 26.63
CA LEU A 775 10.93 -4.42 26.33
C LEU A 775 9.59 -4.88 25.74
N HIS A 776 9.62 -5.28 24.46
CA HIS A 776 8.48 -5.76 23.71
C HIS A 776 8.52 -7.29 23.68
N LEU A 777 7.45 -7.92 24.16
CA LEU A 777 7.34 -9.37 24.37
C LEU A 777 6.20 -9.92 23.50
N VAL A 778 6.54 -10.80 22.57
CA VAL A 778 5.59 -11.41 21.62
C VAL A 778 5.55 -12.91 21.82
N ASN A 779 4.43 -13.44 22.29
CA ASN A 779 4.23 -14.86 22.49
C ASN A 779 3.78 -15.52 21.18
N GLY A 780 4.54 -16.47 20.66
CA GLY A 780 4.16 -17.29 19.51
C GLY A 780 3.67 -18.70 19.85
N ASN A 781 3.39 -18.98 21.12
CA ASN A 781 2.77 -20.24 21.55
C ASN A 781 1.24 -20.15 21.33
N ILE A 782 0.77 -20.59 20.15
CA ILE A 782 -0.61 -20.44 19.68
C ILE A 782 -1.21 -21.84 19.46
N ASP A 783 -2.39 -22.11 20.02
CA ASP A 783 -3.22 -23.23 19.58
C ASP A 783 -3.96 -22.82 18.30
N GLU A 784 -3.44 -23.25 17.16
CA GLU A 784 -4.02 -22.97 15.84
C GLU A 784 -5.44 -23.53 15.64
N LYS A 785 -5.90 -24.48 16.47
CA LYS A 785 -7.25 -25.07 16.39
C LYS A 785 -8.26 -24.34 17.26
N GLN A 786 -7.81 -23.78 18.38
CA GLN A 786 -8.65 -22.99 19.30
C GLN A 786 -8.59 -21.48 19.03
N ASP A 787 -7.63 -21.03 18.21
CA ASP A 787 -7.35 -19.61 17.91
C ASP A 787 -7.01 -18.78 19.16
N VAL A 788 -6.27 -19.37 20.09
CA VAL A 788 -5.84 -18.73 21.35
C VAL A 788 -4.34 -18.85 21.57
N PHE A 789 -3.78 -17.92 22.32
CA PHE A 789 -2.42 -18.04 22.87
C PHE A 789 -2.43 -18.94 24.11
N HIS A 790 -1.33 -19.67 24.34
CA HIS A 790 -1.03 -20.27 25.63
C HIS A 790 -0.21 -19.27 26.46
N PRO A 791 -0.80 -18.60 27.47
CA PRO A 791 -0.17 -17.47 28.13
C PRO A 791 0.93 -17.89 29.09
N VAL A 792 2.04 -17.15 29.08
CA VAL A 792 3.15 -17.32 30.03
C VAL A 792 2.87 -16.49 31.29
N LYS A 793 3.15 -17.07 32.47
CA LYS A 793 2.89 -16.45 33.78
C LYS A 793 4.20 -16.27 34.54
N GLU A 794 4.27 -15.18 35.30
CA GLU A 794 5.31 -14.89 36.31
C GLU A 794 6.78 -14.97 35.83
N SER A 795 7.02 -14.78 34.53
CA SER A 795 8.37 -14.78 33.94
C SER A 795 9.27 -13.66 34.51
N THR A 796 10.48 -13.99 34.92
CA THR A 796 11.53 -13.07 35.36
C THR A 796 12.35 -12.58 34.17
N TRP A 797 12.61 -11.28 34.11
CA TRP A 797 13.45 -10.65 33.08
C TRP A 797 14.54 -9.81 33.74
N HIS A 798 15.78 -10.02 33.31
CA HIS A 798 16.95 -9.24 33.69
C HIS A 798 17.45 -8.52 32.42
N ILE A 799 17.38 -7.18 32.40
CA ILE A 799 17.69 -6.36 31.23
C ILE A 799 18.91 -5.48 31.53
N GLN A 800 19.87 -5.46 30.62
CA GLN A 800 20.99 -4.52 30.63
C GLN A 800 20.51 -3.16 30.13
N LEU A 801 20.70 -2.12 30.94
CA LEU A 801 20.32 -0.75 30.60
C LEU A 801 21.38 -0.10 29.68
N PRO A 802 20.98 0.72 28.70
CA PRO A 802 21.88 1.59 27.96
C PRO A 802 22.54 2.64 28.87
N ASP A 803 23.75 3.07 28.49
CA ASP A 803 24.48 4.12 29.21
C ASP A 803 23.65 5.41 29.32
N GLY A 804 23.50 5.92 30.55
CA GLY A 804 22.73 7.13 30.83
C GLY A 804 21.20 6.96 30.86
N VAL A 805 20.68 5.74 30.76
CA VAL A 805 19.27 5.42 31.09
C VAL A 805 19.17 5.10 32.58
N VAL A 806 18.28 5.81 33.28
CA VAL A 806 17.99 5.60 34.71
C VAL A 806 16.57 5.04 34.81
N VAL A 807 16.38 4.07 35.70
CA VAL A 807 15.11 3.35 35.86
C VAL A 807 14.75 3.25 37.34
N GLU A 808 13.56 3.76 37.67
CA GLU A 808 12.96 3.72 39.01
C GLU A 808 11.72 2.81 39.06
N ARG A 809 11.05 2.66 37.90
CA ARG A 809 9.74 2.02 37.76
C ARG A 809 9.55 1.47 36.34
N ALA A 810 8.62 0.54 36.20
CA ALA A 810 8.14 0.08 34.90
C ALA A 810 6.62 0.22 34.77
N LYS A 811 6.16 0.52 33.56
CA LYS A 811 4.75 0.46 33.14
C LYS A 811 4.59 -0.77 32.23
N ILE A 812 3.65 -1.65 32.56
CA ILE A 812 3.24 -2.79 31.72
C ILE A 812 1.93 -2.42 31.02
N VAL A 813 1.86 -2.67 29.70
CA VAL A 813 0.65 -2.55 28.87
C VAL A 813 0.52 -3.80 27.99
N ARG A 814 -0.72 -4.21 27.67
CA ARG A 814 -1.01 -5.45 26.90
C ARG A 814 -2.02 -5.17 25.80
N LEU A 815 -1.82 -5.73 24.61
CA LEU A 815 -2.76 -5.55 23.49
C LEU A 815 -4.11 -6.23 23.77
N GLU A 816 -4.08 -7.37 24.44
CA GLU A 816 -5.29 -8.15 24.76
C GLU A 816 -6.09 -7.57 25.94
N ALA A 817 -5.51 -6.64 26.70
CA ALA A 817 -6.14 -5.96 27.83
C ALA A 817 -5.56 -4.54 28.00
N PRO A 818 -5.93 -3.58 27.12
CA PRO A 818 -5.32 -2.25 27.09
C PRO A 818 -5.55 -1.45 28.39
N ASP A 819 -6.66 -1.69 29.08
CA ASP A 819 -7.02 -1.03 30.34
C ASP A 819 -6.27 -1.60 31.57
N ASP A 820 -5.65 -2.79 31.45
CA ASP A 820 -4.88 -3.43 32.53
C ASP A 820 -3.45 -2.84 32.62
N ILE A 821 -3.38 -1.52 32.79
CA ILE A 821 -2.14 -0.75 32.92
C ILE A 821 -1.58 -0.95 34.33
N ARG A 822 -0.43 -1.62 34.44
CA ARG A 822 0.22 -1.88 35.73
C ARG A 822 1.51 -1.09 35.86
N ILE A 823 1.63 -0.28 36.91
CA ILE A 823 2.91 0.24 37.38
C ILE A 823 3.48 -0.78 38.37
N VAL A 824 4.69 -1.27 38.12
CA VAL A 824 5.36 -2.25 38.99
C VAL A 824 6.71 -1.74 39.47
N PRO A 825 7.10 -2.05 40.72
CA PRO A 825 8.44 -1.76 41.22
C PRO A 825 9.47 -2.65 40.50
N VAL A 826 10.70 -2.16 40.39
CA VAL A 826 11.78 -2.86 39.69
C VAL A 826 13.06 -2.89 40.53
N GLN A 827 13.82 -3.97 40.39
CA GLN A 827 15.07 -4.18 41.11
C GLN A 827 16.23 -3.72 40.23
N ALA A 828 16.55 -2.42 40.26
CA ALA A 828 17.66 -1.84 39.52
C ALA A 828 18.99 -1.97 40.29
N THR A 829 20.01 -2.55 39.67
CA THR A 829 21.36 -2.72 40.25
C THR A 829 22.45 -2.52 39.19
N LYS A 830 23.38 -1.58 39.44
CA LYS A 830 24.61 -1.35 38.63
C LYS A 830 24.43 -1.48 37.10
N GLY A 831 23.46 -0.77 36.52
CA GLY A 831 23.22 -0.76 35.07
C GLY A 831 22.39 -1.94 34.54
N ARG A 832 21.86 -2.81 35.40
CA ARG A 832 20.82 -3.80 35.06
C ARG A 832 19.52 -3.49 35.80
N VAL A 833 18.40 -3.95 35.25
CA VAL A 833 17.09 -3.95 35.91
C VAL A 833 16.52 -5.36 35.89
N ARG A 834 15.97 -5.80 37.03
CA ARG A 834 15.20 -7.05 37.16
C ARG A 834 13.72 -6.74 37.41
N ILE A 835 12.85 -7.47 36.73
CA ILE A 835 11.40 -7.38 36.81
C ILE A 835 10.78 -8.78 36.68
N THR A 836 9.61 -8.99 37.26
CA THR A 836 8.75 -10.15 36.97
C THR A 836 7.54 -9.67 36.21
N VAL A 837 7.33 -10.20 35.00
CA VAL A 837 6.16 -9.91 34.16
C VAL A 837 5.09 -10.94 34.51
N PRO A 838 3.95 -10.54 35.10
CA PRO A 838 3.02 -11.50 35.71
C PRO A 838 2.27 -12.34 34.68
N TYR A 839 2.06 -11.83 33.47
CA TYR A 839 1.24 -12.46 32.44
C TYR A 839 1.62 -11.91 31.05
N ILE A 840 1.87 -12.79 30.08
CA ILE A 840 2.14 -12.49 28.67
C ILE A 840 1.17 -13.34 27.85
N GLU A 841 0.24 -12.71 27.12
CA GLU A 841 -0.78 -13.40 26.33
C GLU A 841 -0.37 -13.53 24.86
N GLY A 842 -0.58 -12.47 24.05
CA GLY A 842 -0.07 -12.37 22.69
C GLY A 842 1.00 -11.28 22.59
N TYR A 843 0.67 -10.04 23.00
CA TYR A 843 1.60 -8.91 22.99
C TYR A 843 1.60 -8.11 24.29
N THR A 844 2.78 -7.95 24.88
CA THR A 844 3.00 -7.20 26.13
C THR A 844 4.22 -6.29 25.99
N ILE A 845 4.11 -5.04 26.45
CA ILE A 845 5.22 -4.09 26.45
C ILE A 845 5.49 -3.65 27.89
N VAL A 846 6.77 -3.62 28.25
CA VAL A 846 7.29 -3.22 29.56
C VAL A 846 8.21 -2.03 29.37
N SER A 847 7.73 -0.83 29.70
CA SER A 847 8.50 0.42 29.56
C SER A 847 9.16 0.80 30.88
N PHE A 848 10.49 0.82 30.89
CA PHE A 848 11.37 1.19 32.00
C PHE A 848 11.73 2.67 31.94
N TYR A 849 11.56 3.41 33.05
CA TYR A 849 11.78 4.86 33.09
C TYR A 849 12.05 5.39 34.51
N ALA A 850 12.48 6.65 34.58
CA ALA A 850 12.63 7.46 35.80
C ALA A 850 11.96 8.83 35.62
N GLY A 851 11.49 9.44 36.72
CA GLY A 851 10.83 10.75 36.71
C GLY A 851 9.69 10.86 35.70
N GLU A 852 9.53 12.03 35.09
CA GLU A 852 8.50 12.34 34.07
C GLU A 852 8.81 11.74 32.67
N ALA A 853 9.90 10.98 32.49
CA ALA A 853 10.42 10.64 31.16
C ALA A 853 9.41 9.99 30.20
N LEU A 854 8.59 9.06 30.71
CA LEU A 854 7.56 8.38 29.90
C LEU A 854 6.44 9.34 29.45
N LYS A 855 5.98 10.22 30.35
CA LYS A 855 4.98 11.25 30.06
C LYS A 855 5.53 12.26 29.05
N ASN A 856 6.79 12.68 29.20
CA ASN A 856 7.45 13.58 28.25
C ASN A 856 7.58 12.97 26.84
N ALA A 857 7.73 11.65 26.73
CA ALA A 857 7.70 10.94 25.44
C ALA A 857 6.26 10.88 24.87
N GLU A 858 5.26 10.63 25.72
CA GLU A 858 3.83 10.62 25.36
C GLU A 858 3.35 11.98 24.83
N GLU A 859 3.61 13.06 25.57
CA GLU A 859 3.25 14.43 25.20
C GLU A 859 3.94 14.86 23.90
N ARG A 860 5.24 14.54 23.72
CA ARG A 860 5.97 14.83 22.48
C ARG A 860 5.39 14.10 21.28
N SER A 861 5.09 12.81 21.42
CA SER A 861 4.53 11.98 20.35
C SER A 861 3.11 12.43 19.95
N LYS A 862 2.25 12.74 20.94
CA LYS A 862 0.92 13.32 20.72
C LYS A 862 0.99 14.73 20.10
N GLY A 863 1.93 15.57 20.53
CA GLY A 863 2.19 16.90 19.97
C GLY A 863 2.61 16.86 18.49
N ARG A 864 3.54 15.95 18.12
CA ARG A 864 3.90 15.73 16.71
C ARG A 864 2.69 15.32 15.87
N ARG A 865 1.88 14.36 16.35
CA ARG A 865 0.65 13.96 15.66
C ARG A 865 -0.28 15.16 15.45
N ALA A 866 -0.59 15.90 16.51
CA ALA A 866 -1.49 17.06 16.43
C ALA A 866 -1.01 18.11 15.42
N ASN A 867 0.29 18.40 15.39
CA ASN A 867 0.87 19.32 14.42
C ASN A 867 0.72 18.82 12.98
N LEU A 868 0.97 17.54 12.71
CA LEU A 868 0.81 16.95 11.38
C LEU A 868 -0.65 16.96 10.90
N MET A 869 -1.60 16.54 11.75
CA MET A 869 -3.03 16.56 11.41
C MET A 869 -3.52 18.00 11.13
N ASN A 870 -3.01 18.98 11.89
CA ASN A 870 -3.33 20.40 11.67
C ASN A 870 -2.73 20.95 10.36
N THR A 871 -1.55 20.48 9.92
CA THR A 871 -1.01 20.86 8.61
C THR A 871 -1.88 20.32 7.49
N VAL A 872 -2.23 19.03 7.49
CA VAL A 872 -3.13 18.43 6.48
C VAL A 872 -4.48 19.14 6.41
N LYS A 873 -5.04 19.49 7.56
CA LYS A 873 -6.32 20.22 7.64
C LYS A 873 -6.24 21.67 7.14
N THR A 874 -5.04 22.24 6.98
CA THR A 874 -4.84 23.63 6.51
C THR A 874 -4.25 23.75 5.10
N SER A 875 -4.01 22.62 4.42
CA SER A 875 -3.74 22.53 2.97
C SER A 875 -5.02 22.30 2.17
#